data_AF-A0AAD1SBA3-F1
#
_entry.id   AF-A0AAD1SBA3-F1
#
_cell.length_a   1.000
_cell.length_b   1.000
_cell.length_c   1.000
_cell.angle_alpha   90.00
_cell.angle_beta   90.00
_cell.angle_gamma   90.00
#
_symmetry.space_group_name_H-M   'P 1'
#
loop_
_entity.id
_entity.type
_entity.pdbx_description
1 polymer ?
#
loop_
_entity_poly.entity_id
_entity_poly.type
_entity_poly.pdbx_seq_one_letter_code
_entity_poly.pdbx_strand_id
1 'polypeptide(L)'
;MMNMLGDRTCMDSLRKDITDLQGTLVDVFSRVGAVRYPSWKFPDKTSCDLDLVQLLETYDHVEDEHEFTQLSHVVLLELVIDRLLLLLQSFSTYTDLISSEKDLPPARSQGSSMSIGLAVRKSWTSMLKLGSVYQQSKSDKKITTSKENETSKETSRRVSSSRCQSTPTSQNRTETPALRGSQNCIAWDTRTIGCQTMESSLVPCDACDIAQSSLREVSDAIINVCKDQNLPCSLSRIKERFNPMGILSPNEMRYWASEESKDMARISKHLSELKQVILPLQDQLQAASVEKDKLQQNIESEKKQIQAHREDMQRQLKENERHMQEKEHKRKEDINKMERDKEELRKGAAVLEERVSILKEELKSQHSIIRDLELAKEQLVCEMQSMVNKEKVTELEQKVNELRSHLDTTMQLLKDSEEHVSKERARVESLENHKESLQVKQKSLLQQLDRLAQQCEDLQGSLGDAEEEKTSLEEQMEKLENEKENLKCQLEEKQEVVKQLQQQKQKLEKSISGTESKLRELEVDLQEQREKARLLVSYPDLNTPPVFESTGDIAEDMDKQLQANSIRINILEEENSRLRANLSKLKEKDQLGQLRLVPQTQLWNTPQTPEPVSPESQHLQSSTKSTTPQMISVALDRNTSHPTSNGHKRKESPGSANQALSFVTFPSEMSPIAAYGRVKQVKGRNRTFSSDRK
;
A
#
# COMPACT_ATOMS: atom_id res chain seq x y z
N MET A 1 36.90 26.56 -4.84
CA MET A 1 35.88 26.86 -3.80
C MET A 1 36.46 27.54 -2.55
N MET A 2 37.75 27.94 -2.51
CA MET A 2 38.39 28.41 -1.26
C MET A 2 38.39 29.94 -1.07
N ASN A 3 37.71 30.69 -1.95
CA ASN A 3 37.81 32.15 -2.06
C ASN A 3 36.54 32.90 -1.62
N MET A 4 35.59 32.22 -0.96
CA MET A 4 34.33 32.81 -0.46
C MET A 4 34.32 33.04 1.06
N LEU A 5 35.29 32.48 1.79
CA LEU A 5 35.31 32.52 3.25
C LEU A 5 35.74 33.90 3.73
N GLY A 6 34.88 34.57 4.49
CA GLY A 6 35.07 35.98 4.87
C GLY A 6 34.62 37.00 3.82
N ASP A 7 34.00 36.57 2.70
CA ASP A 7 33.41 37.52 1.75
C ASP A 7 32.30 38.35 2.41
N ARG A 8 32.34 39.66 2.19
CA ARG A 8 31.42 40.63 2.79
C ARG A 8 29.97 40.38 2.38
N THR A 9 29.70 40.15 1.09
CA THR A 9 28.33 39.96 0.60
C THR A 9 27.72 38.66 1.13
N CYS A 10 28.53 37.63 1.32
CA CYS A 10 28.12 36.38 1.95
C CYS A 10 27.86 36.58 3.45
N MET A 11 28.69 37.34 4.17
CA MET A 11 28.45 37.69 5.58
C MET A 11 27.18 38.54 5.75
N ASP A 12 26.97 39.56 4.92
CA ASP A 12 25.75 40.38 4.91
C ASP A 12 24.48 39.52 4.70
N SER A 13 24.55 38.50 3.82
CA SER A 13 23.48 37.51 3.66
C SER A 13 23.25 36.72 4.96
N LEU A 14 24.29 36.12 5.55
CA LEU A 14 24.15 35.34 6.78
C LEU A 14 23.57 36.16 7.95
N ARG A 15 23.97 37.44 8.07
CA ARG A 15 23.43 38.39 9.07
C ARG A 15 21.92 38.62 8.86
N LYS A 16 21.48 38.74 7.60
CA LYS A 16 20.07 38.83 7.23
C LYS A 16 19.33 37.52 7.51
N ASP A 17 19.89 36.38 7.13
CA ASP A 17 19.28 35.05 7.31
C ASP A 17 19.04 34.73 8.80
N ILE A 18 20.00 35.06 9.68
CA ILE A 18 19.82 34.99 11.15
C ILE A 18 18.66 35.87 11.62
N THR A 19 18.53 37.08 11.06
CA THR A 19 17.49 38.05 11.44
C THR A 19 16.10 37.58 11.01
N ASP A 20 15.95 37.13 9.76
CA ASP A 20 14.69 36.62 9.21
C ASP A 20 14.24 35.32 9.91
N LEU A 21 15.18 34.43 10.24
CA LEU A 21 14.92 33.23 11.06
C LEU A 21 14.52 33.59 12.50
N GLN A 22 15.11 34.61 13.11
CA GLN A 22 14.71 35.08 14.43
C GLN A 22 13.32 35.73 14.41
N GLY A 23 12.96 36.49 13.37
CA GLY A 23 11.60 37.00 13.17
C GLY A 23 10.58 35.86 13.09
N THR A 24 10.89 34.81 12.32
CA THR A 24 10.08 33.59 12.21
C THR A 24 9.93 32.87 13.56
N LEU A 25 11.01 32.76 14.34
CA LEU A 25 10.99 32.17 15.68
C LEU A 25 10.09 32.94 16.66
N VAL A 26 10.05 34.27 16.58
CA VAL A 26 9.19 35.11 17.43
C VAL A 26 7.70 34.88 17.13
N ASP A 27 7.29 34.74 15.87
CA ASP A 27 5.92 34.35 15.53
C ASP A 27 5.57 32.96 16.09
N VAL A 28 6.42 31.95 15.88
CA VAL A 28 6.18 30.60 16.42
C VAL A 28 6.09 30.62 17.96
N PHE A 29 6.97 31.35 18.65
CA PHE A 29 6.93 31.51 20.11
C PHE A 29 5.69 32.24 20.61
N SER A 30 5.06 33.13 19.81
CA SER A 30 3.78 33.73 20.18
C SER A 30 2.65 32.70 20.31
N ARG A 31 2.79 31.55 19.63
CA ARG A 31 1.78 30.47 19.57
C ARG A 31 2.08 29.30 20.50
N VAL A 32 3.36 29.00 20.78
CA VAL A 32 3.78 27.87 21.65
C VAL A 32 4.46 28.26 22.97
N GLY A 33 4.70 29.55 23.20
CA GLY A 33 5.57 30.04 24.26
C GLY A 33 7.06 29.87 23.93
N ALA A 34 7.94 30.31 24.83
CA ALA A 34 9.39 30.21 24.62
C ALA A 34 9.87 28.76 24.73
N VAL A 35 10.47 28.23 23.65
CA VAL A 35 10.94 26.84 23.57
C VAL A 35 12.39 26.76 24.03
N ARG A 36 12.61 26.17 25.22
CA ARG A 36 13.93 26.12 25.88
C ARG A 36 14.69 24.82 25.58
N TYR A 37 15.67 24.90 24.69
CA TYR A 37 16.77 23.92 24.55
C TYR A 37 18.11 24.65 24.65
N PRO A 38 19.23 23.96 25.01
CA PRO A 38 20.58 24.49 24.85
C PRO A 38 20.82 24.94 23.40
N SER A 39 21.59 26.01 23.21
CA SER A 39 22.09 26.39 21.89
C SER A 39 23.04 25.32 21.36
N TRP A 40 22.93 25.03 20.06
CA TRP A 40 23.85 24.16 19.36
C TRP A 40 25.23 24.82 19.17
N LYS A 41 25.25 26.14 18.92
CA LYS A 41 26.51 26.92 18.82
C LYS A 41 27.13 27.25 20.19
N PHE A 42 26.30 27.51 21.20
CA PHE A 42 26.71 27.88 22.56
C PHE A 42 26.04 26.97 23.60
N PRO A 43 26.53 25.73 23.80
CA PRO A 43 25.88 24.74 24.69
C PRO A 43 25.75 25.15 26.16
N ASP A 44 26.49 26.18 26.57
CA ASP A 44 26.41 26.86 27.87
C ASP A 44 25.18 27.76 28.03
N LYS A 45 24.46 28.08 26.95
CA LYS A 45 23.34 29.03 26.90
C LYS A 45 22.06 28.38 26.39
N THR A 46 20.89 28.92 26.76
CA THR A 46 19.62 28.56 26.12
C THR A 46 19.54 29.19 24.73
N SER A 47 19.12 28.43 23.73
CA SER A 47 18.99 28.90 22.35
C SER A 47 17.94 30.03 22.20
N CYS A 48 16.85 30.00 22.96
CA CYS A 48 15.86 31.09 22.97
C CYS A 48 16.32 32.36 23.68
N ASP A 49 17.39 32.29 24.49
CA ASP A 49 17.88 33.37 25.36
C ASP A 49 19.20 33.99 24.85
N LEU A 50 19.60 33.70 23.60
CA LEU A 50 20.78 34.33 22.97
C LEU A 50 20.52 35.80 22.61
N ASP A 51 21.40 36.69 23.05
CA ASP A 51 21.43 38.08 22.57
C ASP A 51 22.01 38.13 21.14
N LEU A 52 21.13 38.06 20.15
CA LEU A 52 21.50 38.13 18.75
C LEU A 52 21.92 39.54 18.30
N VAL A 53 21.54 40.60 19.05
CA VAL A 53 22.02 41.96 18.73
C VAL A 53 23.50 42.04 19.09
N GLN A 54 23.86 41.65 20.31
CA GLN A 54 25.27 41.58 20.73
C GLN A 54 26.08 40.63 19.84
N LEU A 55 25.54 39.47 19.46
CA LEU A 55 26.26 38.51 18.60
C LEU A 55 26.47 39.06 17.17
N LEU A 56 25.49 39.75 16.59
CA LEU A 56 25.66 40.39 15.28
C LEU A 56 26.55 41.64 15.34
N GLU A 57 26.57 42.38 16.45
CA GLU A 57 27.57 43.45 16.68
C GLU A 57 28.98 42.89 16.90
N THR A 58 29.11 41.69 17.48
CA THR A 58 30.41 41.04 17.73
C THR A 58 31.00 40.40 16.48
N TYR A 59 30.20 39.72 15.66
CA TYR A 59 30.68 38.95 14.51
C TYR A 59 30.31 39.64 13.19
N ASP A 60 31.10 40.62 12.78
CA ASP A 60 30.94 41.38 11.53
C ASP A 60 32.20 41.33 10.64
N HIS A 61 32.11 41.89 9.43
CA HIS A 61 33.20 41.97 8.46
C HIS A 61 34.16 43.12 8.77
N VAL A 62 35.46 42.84 8.85
CA VAL A 62 36.52 43.82 9.16
C VAL A 62 37.58 43.77 8.05
N GLU A 63 37.68 44.84 7.26
CA GLU A 63 38.45 44.85 6.00
C GLU A 63 39.95 44.52 6.19
N ASP A 64 40.55 44.92 7.32
CA ASP A 64 41.96 44.66 7.66
C ASP A 64 42.21 43.36 8.46
N GLU A 65 41.18 42.70 9.02
CA GLU A 65 41.34 41.50 9.87
C GLU A 65 40.76 40.25 9.21
N HIS A 66 41.53 39.63 8.30
CA HIS A 66 41.07 38.47 7.53
C HIS A 66 40.80 37.22 8.39
N GLU A 67 41.62 36.92 9.40
CA GLU A 67 41.39 35.76 10.28
C GLU A 67 40.12 35.92 11.13
N PHE A 68 39.93 37.12 11.70
CA PHE A 68 38.71 37.45 12.44
C PHE A 68 37.47 37.42 11.53
N THR A 69 37.56 37.99 10.33
CA THR A 69 36.46 38.00 9.35
C THR A 69 36.09 36.58 8.89
N GLN A 70 37.06 35.68 8.72
CA GLN A 70 36.80 34.26 8.46
C GLN A 70 36.15 33.55 9.66
N LEU A 71 36.60 33.84 10.89
CA LEU A 71 35.97 33.32 12.11
C LEU A 71 34.51 33.82 12.25
N SER A 72 34.27 35.11 12.05
CA SER A 72 32.93 35.72 12.05
C SER A 72 32.02 35.08 11.00
N HIS A 73 32.50 34.88 9.77
CA HIS A 73 31.76 34.18 8.72
C HIS A 73 31.35 32.75 9.15
N VAL A 74 32.25 31.98 9.76
CA VAL A 74 31.94 30.63 10.28
C VAL A 74 30.95 30.69 11.45
N VAL A 75 31.11 31.61 12.40
CA VAL A 75 30.20 31.75 13.55
C VAL A 75 28.80 32.19 13.11
N LEU A 76 28.68 33.06 12.10
CA LEU A 76 27.40 33.43 11.51
C LEU A 76 26.72 32.22 10.83
N LEU A 77 27.47 31.41 10.06
CA LEU A 77 26.95 30.19 9.45
C LEU A 77 26.49 29.17 10.51
N GLU A 78 27.25 29.00 11.59
CA GLU A 78 26.86 28.14 12.71
C GLU A 78 25.64 28.69 13.48
N LEU A 79 25.47 30.01 13.56
CA LEU A 79 24.27 30.65 14.11
C LEU A 79 23.03 30.42 13.22
N VAL A 80 23.15 30.41 11.89
CA VAL A 80 22.05 30.02 11.00
C VAL A 80 21.61 28.58 11.30
N ILE A 81 22.56 27.64 11.46
CA ILE A 81 22.26 26.25 11.83
C ILE A 81 21.57 26.16 13.21
N ASP A 82 22.03 26.94 14.18
CA ASP A 82 21.43 27.03 15.52
C ASP A 82 19.98 27.54 15.48
N ARG A 83 19.71 28.63 14.75
CA ARG A 83 18.35 29.19 14.55
C ARG A 83 17.42 28.18 13.85
N LEU A 84 17.89 27.52 12.80
CA LEU A 84 17.13 26.48 12.08
C LEU A 84 16.80 25.29 12.99
N LEU A 85 17.73 24.86 13.84
CA LEU A 85 17.52 23.77 14.79
C LEU A 85 16.48 24.15 15.86
N LEU A 86 16.55 25.36 16.41
CA LEU A 86 15.56 25.87 17.35
C LEU A 86 14.17 25.97 16.70
N LEU A 87 14.09 26.43 15.45
CA LEU A 87 12.83 26.53 14.70
C LEU A 87 12.18 25.14 14.50
N LEU A 88 12.99 24.14 14.15
CA LEU A 88 12.55 22.75 14.00
C LEU A 88 12.08 22.12 15.33
N GLN A 89 12.78 22.39 16.43
CA GLN A 89 12.37 22.01 17.79
C GLN A 89 11.07 22.72 18.22
N SER A 90 10.84 23.92 17.72
CA SER A 90 9.63 24.72 17.98
C SER A 90 8.43 24.22 17.19
N PHE A 91 8.60 23.86 15.91
CA PHE A 91 7.57 23.19 15.12
C PHE A 91 7.21 21.80 15.69
N SER A 92 8.18 21.02 16.19
CA SER A 92 7.88 19.81 16.97
C SER A 92 7.02 20.11 18.20
N THR A 93 7.24 21.25 18.86
CA THR A 93 6.44 21.67 20.02
C THR A 93 5.04 22.16 19.64
N TYR A 94 4.88 22.84 18.49
CA TYR A 94 3.60 23.28 17.93
C TYR A 94 2.73 22.11 17.48
N THR A 95 3.32 21.14 16.78
CA THR A 95 2.63 19.92 16.33
C THR A 95 2.26 19.02 17.51
N ASP A 96 3.13 18.88 18.53
CA ASP A 96 2.79 18.21 19.79
C ASP A 96 1.65 18.94 20.55
N LEU A 97 1.53 20.27 20.44
CA LEU A 97 0.45 21.07 21.05
C LEU A 97 -0.89 20.87 20.34
N ILE A 98 -0.94 21.01 19.01
CA ILE A 98 -2.17 20.80 18.22
C ILE A 98 -2.67 19.35 18.33
N SER A 99 -1.77 18.39 18.45
CA SER A 99 -2.11 16.96 18.62
C SER A 99 -2.54 16.59 20.06
N SER A 100 -2.60 17.55 20.98
CA SER A 100 -2.96 17.36 22.38
C SER A 100 -4.11 18.29 22.75
N GLU A 101 -5.27 17.72 23.09
CA GLU A 101 -6.50 18.44 23.47
C GLU A 101 -6.40 19.08 24.88
N LYS A 102 -5.43 19.98 25.06
CA LYS A 102 -5.09 20.65 26.33
C LYS A 102 -4.65 22.08 26.09
N ASP A 103 -5.08 22.97 26.98
CA ASP A 103 -4.65 24.37 27.02
C ASP A 103 -3.13 24.53 27.16
N LEU A 104 -2.66 25.75 26.85
CA LEU A 104 -1.25 26.15 26.78
C LEU A 104 -0.41 25.56 27.94
N PRO A 105 0.59 24.71 27.65
CA PRO A 105 1.46 24.15 28.68
C PRO A 105 2.19 25.26 29.44
N PRO A 106 2.33 25.16 30.77
CA PRO A 106 3.21 26.06 31.52
C PRO A 106 4.65 25.95 31.01
N ALA A 107 5.42 27.04 31.15
CA ALA A 107 6.76 27.17 30.60
C ALA A 107 7.65 25.96 30.94
N ARG A 108 7.98 25.16 29.92
CA ARG A 108 8.70 23.89 30.08
C ARG A 108 10.09 24.14 30.69
N SER A 109 10.53 23.20 31.52
CA SER A 109 11.94 23.11 31.94
C SER A 109 12.84 22.96 30.71
N GLN A 110 14.09 23.41 30.81
CA GLN A 110 15.07 23.28 29.74
C GLN A 110 15.16 21.82 29.25
N GLY A 111 14.94 21.60 27.96
CA GLY A 111 15.03 20.29 27.35
C GLY A 111 16.47 19.78 27.37
N SER A 112 16.64 18.45 27.49
CA SER A 112 17.95 17.81 27.29
C SER A 112 18.53 18.21 25.93
N SER A 113 19.85 18.39 25.87
CA SER A 113 20.57 18.57 24.60
C SER A 113 20.22 17.44 23.63
N MET A 114 19.66 17.78 22.47
CA MET A 114 19.34 16.83 21.40
C MET A 114 20.34 16.98 20.26
N SER A 115 20.81 15.87 19.69
CA SER A 115 21.59 15.91 18.45
C SER A 115 20.70 16.32 17.28
N ILE A 116 21.28 16.93 16.23
CA ILE A 116 20.55 17.39 15.04
C ILE A 116 19.66 16.28 14.46
N GLY A 117 20.22 15.07 14.29
CA GLY A 117 19.48 13.91 13.78
C GLY A 117 18.30 13.49 14.66
N LEU A 118 18.38 13.64 15.98
CA LEU A 118 17.25 13.37 16.89
C LEU A 118 16.19 14.48 16.81
N ALA A 119 16.58 15.74 16.68
CA ALA A 119 15.64 16.85 16.51
C ALA A 119 14.86 16.74 15.19
N VAL A 120 15.56 16.46 14.09
CA VAL A 120 14.96 16.19 12.77
C VAL A 120 14.01 15.00 12.83
N ARG A 121 14.45 13.87 13.38
CA ARG A 121 13.61 12.66 13.51
C ARG A 121 12.37 12.90 14.37
N LYS A 122 12.49 13.66 15.47
CA LYS A 122 11.36 14.04 16.32
C LYS A 122 10.37 14.92 15.55
N SER A 123 10.83 15.98 14.88
CA SER A 123 9.96 16.89 14.13
C SER A 123 9.23 16.18 13.00
N TRP A 124 9.90 15.31 12.23
CA TRP A 124 9.26 14.47 11.22
C TRP A 124 8.19 13.54 11.83
N THR A 125 8.48 12.95 12.99
CA THR A 125 7.53 12.07 13.70
C THR A 125 6.29 12.83 14.18
N SER A 126 6.43 14.05 14.72
CA SER A 126 5.28 14.87 15.13
C SER A 126 4.49 15.41 13.93
N MET A 127 5.16 15.69 12.80
CA MET A 127 4.50 16.06 11.54
C MET A 127 3.64 14.93 10.97
N LEU A 128 4.15 13.68 10.93
CA LEU A 128 3.37 12.51 10.51
C LEU A 128 2.16 12.25 11.42
N LYS A 129 2.30 12.45 12.75
CA LYS A 129 1.18 12.38 13.69
C LYS A 129 0.09 13.41 13.36
N LEU A 130 0.46 14.68 13.15
CA LEU A 130 -0.49 15.72 12.81
C LEU A 130 -1.24 15.40 11.49
N GLY A 131 -0.55 14.84 10.50
CA GLY A 131 -1.17 14.34 9.27
C GLY A 131 -2.24 13.27 9.54
N SER A 132 -1.96 12.30 10.42
CA SER A 132 -2.95 11.26 10.79
C SER A 132 -4.16 11.83 11.55
N VAL A 133 -3.95 12.79 12.46
CA VAL A 133 -5.04 13.47 13.19
C VAL A 133 -5.93 14.28 12.22
N TYR A 134 -5.32 15.01 11.29
CA TYR A 134 -6.05 15.74 10.25
C TYR A 134 -6.89 14.80 9.38
N GLN A 135 -6.32 13.66 8.95
CA GLN A 135 -7.03 12.67 8.15
C GLN A 135 -8.21 12.05 8.91
N GLN A 136 -8.04 11.73 10.20
CA GLN A 136 -9.10 11.21 11.05
C GLN A 136 -10.23 12.24 11.29
N SER A 137 -9.88 13.52 11.45
CA SER A 137 -10.87 14.61 11.57
C SER A 137 -11.75 14.80 10.32
N LYS A 138 -11.29 14.35 9.14
CA LYS A 138 -12.10 14.31 7.92
C LYS A 138 -13.06 13.11 7.88
N SER A 139 -12.72 11.97 8.48
CA SER A 139 -13.63 10.81 8.57
C SER A 139 -14.74 11.02 9.60
N ASP A 140 -14.44 11.56 10.78
CA ASP A 140 -15.43 11.64 11.87
C ASP A 140 -16.59 12.60 11.56
N LYS A 141 -16.32 13.68 10.79
CA LYS A 141 -17.35 14.58 10.25
C LYS A 141 -18.35 13.90 9.29
N LYS A 142 -18.08 12.67 8.84
CA LYS A 142 -18.97 11.88 7.97
C LYS A 142 -19.86 10.91 8.76
N ILE A 143 -19.71 10.82 10.08
CA ILE A 143 -20.38 9.81 10.94
C ILE A 143 -21.51 10.41 11.78
N THR A 144 -21.50 11.71 12.06
CA THR A 144 -22.46 12.40 12.95
C THR A 144 -23.87 12.65 12.38
N THR A 145 -24.20 12.17 11.18
CA THR A 145 -25.47 12.45 10.49
C THR A 145 -26.46 11.28 10.40
N SER A 146 -26.20 10.14 11.04
CA SER A 146 -27.06 8.94 10.89
C SER A 146 -27.13 8.05 12.15
N LYS A 147 -27.92 8.46 13.16
CA LYS A 147 -28.39 7.56 14.24
C LYS A 147 -29.58 8.12 15.04
N GLU A 148 -30.79 7.72 14.64
CA GLU A 148 -31.99 7.71 15.50
C GLU A 148 -32.80 6.42 15.24
N ASN A 149 -33.58 6.00 16.25
CA ASN A 149 -34.60 4.93 16.26
C ASN A 149 -34.09 3.48 16.02
N GLU A 150 -34.02 2.57 17.00
CA GLU A 150 -35.09 2.00 17.84
C GLU A 150 -36.27 1.38 17.05
N THR A 151 -36.90 0.25 17.42
CA THR A 151 -36.71 -0.78 18.49
C THR A 151 -37.49 -2.08 18.11
N SER A 152 -37.46 -3.13 18.97
CA SER A 152 -38.48 -4.21 19.07
C SER A 152 -38.49 -5.32 17.99
N LYS A 153 -39.02 -6.56 18.15
CA LYS A 153 -39.46 -7.48 19.25
C LYS A 153 -39.75 -8.90 18.61
N GLU A 154 -39.99 -10.06 19.26
CA GLU A 154 -39.75 -10.63 20.61
C GLU A 154 -40.18 -12.14 20.69
N THR A 155 -39.31 -13.06 21.17
CA THR A 155 -39.56 -14.52 21.43
C THR A 155 -39.91 -15.41 20.19
N SER A 156 -39.91 -16.76 20.17
CA SER A 156 -39.89 -17.77 21.25
C SER A 156 -39.39 -19.18 20.80
N ARG A 157 -38.80 -19.92 21.76
CA ARG A 157 -38.73 -21.41 21.98
C ARG A 157 -38.80 -22.45 20.82
N ARG A 158 -37.81 -23.37 20.92
CA ARG A 158 -37.87 -24.87 20.93
C ARG A 158 -37.66 -25.70 19.64
N VAL A 159 -36.80 -26.73 19.84
CA VAL A 159 -36.87 -28.12 19.30
C VAL A 159 -36.47 -28.37 17.83
N SER A 160 -35.16 -28.64 17.69
CA SER A 160 -34.59 -29.86 17.08
C SER A 160 -34.49 -30.08 15.55
N SER A 161 -33.39 -30.74 15.23
CA SER A 161 -33.19 -31.74 14.17
C SER A 161 -32.73 -31.30 12.76
N SER A 162 -31.96 -32.23 12.18
CA SER A 162 -31.72 -32.57 10.76
C SER A 162 -32.12 -31.54 9.68
N ARG A 163 -31.25 -31.09 8.77
CA ARG A 163 -30.23 -31.79 7.93
C ARG A 163 -30.81 -32.53 6.73
N CYS A 164 -30.61 -31.91 5.57
CA CYS A 164 -30.09 -32.52 4.35
C CYS A 164 -28.96 -31.62 3.79
N GLN A 165 -27.99 -32.13 3.00
CA GLN A 165 -28.09 -32.44 1.55
C GLN A 165 -28.62 -31.23 0.75
N SER A 166 -28.06 -30.89 -0.41
CA SER A 166 -27.38 -31.74 -1.38
C SER A 166 -26.02 -31.23 -1.89
N THR A 167 -25.07 -32.15 -2.08
CA THR A 167 -24.60 -32.66 -3.40
C THR A 167 -25.00 -31.86 -4.67
N PRO A 168 -24.19 -31.87 -5.77
CA PRO A 168 -23.96 -33.13 -6.49
C PRO A 168 -22.70 -33.36 -7.40
N THR A 169 -22.56 -34.64 -7.75
CA THR A 169 -22.10 -35.25 -9.03
C THR A 169 -20.62 -35.30 -9.46
N SER A 170 -20.23 -36.55 -9.78
CA SER A 170 -19.50 -37.01 -10.99
C SER A 170 -17.97 -36.82 -11.10
N GLN A 171 -17.20 -37.80 -11.60
CA GLN A 171 -17.46 -39.25 -11.83
C GLN A 171 -16.15 -40.01 -12.19
N ASN A 172 -16.20 -41.35 -12.13
CA ASN A 172 -15.36 -42.37 -12.82
C ASN A 172 -14.35 -43.20 -12.00
N ARG A 173 -14.04 -44.39 -12.56
CA ARG A 173 -13.19 -45.49 -12.04
C ARG A 173 -13.80 -46.15 -10.80
N THR A 174 -14.79 -47.05 -10.94
CA THR A 174 -14.92 -48.21 -11.87
C THR A 174 -13.94 -49.33 -11.51
N GLU A 175 -14.50 -50.38 -10.91
CA GLU A 175 -13.88 -51.67 -10.58
C GLU A 175 -13.64 -52.51 -11.85
N THR A 176 -12.75 -53.51 -11.79
CA THR A 176 -12.80 -54.80 -12.53
C THR A 176 -11.51 -55.61 -12.25
N PRO A 177 -11.51 -56.95 -12.38
CA PRO A 177 -12.44 -57.85 -11.71
C PRO A 177 -11.74 -59.08 -11.06
N ALA A 178 -12.40 -59.70 -10.07
CA ALA A 178 -12.09 -61.05 -9.62
C ALA A 178 -13.29 -61.97 -9.89
N LEU A 179 -13.60 -62.21 -11.17
CA LEU A 179 -14.68 -63.13 -11.55
C LEU A 179 -14.19 -64.59 -11.58
N ARG A 180 -15.11 -65.49 -11.26
CA ARG A 180 -14.87 -66.94 -11.12
C ARG A 180 -14.38 -67.56 -12.44
N GLY A 181 -13.49 -68.54 -12.34
CA GLY A 181 -13.10 -69.36 -13.50
C GLY A 181 -14.31 -70.08 -14.10
N SER A 182 -14.40 -70.09 -15.43
CA SER A 182 -15.33 -70.93 -16.17
C SER A 182 -14.74 -72.33 -16.38
N GLN A 183 -15.62 -73.33 -16.43
CA GLN A 183 -15.48 -74.60 -17.13
C GLN A 183 -14.14 -75.35 -17.01
N ASN A 184 -14.17 -76.41 -16.21
CA ASN A 184 -13.88 -77.80 -16.61
C ASN A 184 -13.31 -78.01 -18.04
N CYS A 185 -12.07 -77.61 -18.29
CA CYS A 185 -11.24 -78.30 -19.27
C CYS A 185 -10.84 -79.64 -18.63
N ILE A 186 -11.42 -80.75 -19.12
CA ILE A 186 -11.02 -82.09 -18.69
C ILE A 186 -9.64 -82.38 -19.28
N ALA A 187 -8.59 -81.89 -18.62
CA ALA A 187 -7.25 -82.42 -18.80
C ALA A 187 -7.31 -83.91 -18.44
N TRP A 188 -7.10 -84.78 -19.42
CA TRP A 188 -7.17 -86.21 -19.19
C TRP A 188 -6.13 -86.63 -18.16
N ASP A 189 -6.49 -87.64 -17.36
CA ASP A 189 -5.65 -88.27 -16.34
C ASP A 189 -4.47 -88.99 -17.03
N THR A 190 -3.51 -88.20 -17.48
CA THR A 190 -2.16 -88.64 -17.85
C THR A 190 -1.46 -89.00 -16.55
N ARG A 191 -1.85 -90.17 -16.04
CA ARG A 191 -1.12 -90.93 -15.03
C ARG A 191 0.28 -91.15 -15.56
N THR A 192 1.15 -90.20 -15.28
CA THR A 192 2.57 -90.45 -15.18
C THR A 192 2.68 -91.38 -13.97
N ILE A 193 2.52 -92.68 -14.22
CA ILE A 193 2.86 -93.72 -13.26
C ILE A 193 4.38 -93.67 -13.16
N GLY A 194 4.84 -92.73 -12.33
CA GLY A 194 6.22 -92.61 -11.95
C GLY A 194 6.58 -93.84 -11.16
N CYS A 195 7.05 -94.86 -11.86
CA CYS A 195 7.73 -96.01 -11.28
C CYS A 195 9.09 -95.54 -10.72
N GLN A 196 9.06 -94.66 -9.72
CA GLN A 196 10.24 -94.30 -8.95
C GLN A 196 10.65 -95.53 -8.15
N THR A 197 11.67 -96.21 -8.65
CA THR A 197 12.42 -97.17 -7.87
C THR A 197 13.20 -96.40 -6.79
N MET A 198 13.78 -97.14 -5.84
CA MET A 198 14.70 -96.57 -4.84
C MET A 198 15.95 -95.90 -5.47
N GLU A 199 16.18 -96.08 -6.77
CA GLU A 199 17.29 -95.47 -7.52
C GLU A 199 16.85 -94.21 -8.26
N SER A 200 15.68 -94.19 -8.92
CA SER A 200 15.17 -93.01 -9.65
C SER A 200 14.48 -91.96 -8.77
N SER A 201 14.52 -92.14 -7.44
CA SER A 201 14.23 -91.10 -6.44
C SER A 201 15.47 -90.32 -5.97
N LEU A 202 16.68 -90.74 -6.38
CA LEU A 202 17.95 -90.12 -6.00
C LEU A 202 18.43 -89.02 -6.96
N VAL A 203 17.70 -88.80 -8.06
CA VAL A 203 18.00 -87.84 -9.14
C VAL A 203 16.70 -87.08 -9.46
N PRO A 204 16.73 -85.76 -9.78
CA PRO A 204 15.52 -85.05 -10.16
C PRO A 204 15.02 -85.54 -11.53
N CYS A 205 13.73 -85.37 -11.81
CA CYS A 205 13.29 -85.36 -13.20
C CYS A 205 13.71 -84.04 -13.87
N ASP A 206 13.84 -84.03 -15.20
CA ASP A 206 14.32 -82.89 -15.99
C ASP A 206 13.59 -81.58 -15.64
N ALA A 207 12.27 -81.64 -15.41
CA ALA A 207 11.48 -80.48 -15.01
C ALA A 207 11.87 -79.91 -13.62
N CYS A 208 12.28 -80.76 -12.68
CA CYS A 208 12.80 -80.33 -11.38
C CYS A 208 14.24 -79.80 -11.48
N ASP A 209 15.07 -80.41 -12.34
CA ASP A 209 16.45 -79.95 -12.56
C ASP A 209 16.49 -78.57 -13.25
N ILE A 210 15.69 -78.39 -14.28
CA ILE A 210 15.48 -77.09 -14.96
C ILE A 210 14.93 -76.05 -13.98
N ALA A 211 13.94 -76.41 -13.14
CA ALA A 211 13.39 -75.50 -12.14
C ALA A 211 14.43 -75.11 -11.07
N GLN A 212 15.25 -76.05 -10.59
CA GLN A 212 16.31 -75.76 -9.63
C GLN A 212 17.49 -75.01 -10.23
N SER A 213 17.75 -75.15 -11.53
CA SER A 213 18.77 -74.39 -12.25
C SER A 213 18.31 -72.94 -12.46
N SER A 214 17.10 -72.75 -12.99
CA SER A 214 16.48 -71.43 -13.17
C SER A 214 16.35 -70.66 -11.85
N LEU A 215 16.00 -71.34 -10.74
CA LEU A 215 15.97 -70.74 -9.40
C LEU A 215 17.34 -70.16 -9.00
N ARG A 216 18.45 -70.84 -9.32
CA ARG A 216 19.82 -70.38 -9.02
C ARG A 216 20.20 -69.18 -9.90
N GLU A 217 19.85 -69.20 -11.19
CA GLU A 217 20.09 -68.09 -12.11
C GLU A 217 19.35 -66.81 -11.69
N VAL A 218 18.06 -66.93 -11.36
CA VAL A 218 17.24 -65.81 -10.85
C VAL A 218 17.79 -65.30 -9.52
N SER A 219 18.22 -66.20 -8.64
CA SER A 219 18.85 -65.83 -7.36
C SER A 219 20.15 -65.07 -7.54
N ASP A 220 20.99 -65.45 -8.49
CA ASP A 220 22.23 -64.74 -8.79
C ASP A 220 21.98 -63.36 -9.39
N ALA A 221 20.95 -63.21 -10.22
CA ALA A 221 20.49 -61.89 -10.66
C ALA A 221 20.03 -61.01 -9.49
N ILE A 222 19.24 -61.56 -8.55
CA ILE A 222 18.76 -60.84 -7.36
C ILE A 222 19.91 -60.48 -6.41
N ILE A 223 20.87 -61.39 -6.17
CA ILE A 223 22.07 -61.14 -5.37
C ILE A 223 22.89 -59.99 -5.97
N ASN A 224 23.07 -59.96 -7.29
CA ASN A 224 23.79 -58.89 -7.97
C ASN A 224 23.03 -57.55 -7.90
N VAL A 225 21.71 -57.53 -8.15
CA VAL A 225 20.89 -56.31 -8.01
C VAL A 225 20.94 -55.76 -6.58
N CYS A 226 20.80 -56.62 -5.56
CA CYS A 226 20.96 -56.20 -4.17
C CYS A 226 22.35 -55.63 -3.90
N LYS A 227 23.41 -56.28 -4.37
CA LYS A 227 24.80 -55.84 -4.19
C LYS A 227 25.05 -54.47 -4.86
N ASP A 228 24.62 -54.29 -6.10
CA ASP A 228 24.84 -53.07 -6.88
C ASP A 228 24.04 -51.88 -6.30
N GLN A 229 22.87 -52.14 -5.72
CA GLN A 229 22.07 -51.14 -4.98
C GLN A 229 22.42 -51.04 -3.48
N ASN A 230 23.48 -51.74 -3.01
CA ASN A 230 23.92 -51.78 -1.61
C ASN A 230 22.84 -52.22 -0.60
N LEU A 231 21.90 -53.07 -1.03
CA LEU A 231 20.81 -53.62 -0.22
C LEU A 231 21.21 -54.92 0.51
N PRO A 232 20.76 -55.14 1.76
CA PRO A 232 20.97 -56.41 2.45
C PRO A 232 20.26 -57.57 1.74
N CYS A 233 21.03 -58.56 1.28
CA CYS A 233 20.55 -59.76 0.62
C CYS A 233 20.44 -60.94 1.60
N SER A 234 19.31 -61.66 1.58
CA SER A 234 19.11 -62.94 2.26
C SER A 234 19.69 -64.11 1.45
N LEU A 235 19.58 -64.07 0.12
CA LEU A 235 19.95 -65.17 -0.79
C LEU A 235 21.45 -65.46 -0.84
N SER A 236 22.32 -64.47 -0.65
CA SER A 236 23.79 -64.68 -0.61
C SER A 236 24.18 -65.69 0.47
N ARG A 237 23.71 -65.48 1.70
CA ARG A 237 23.90 -66.37 2.86
C ARG A 237 23.27 -67.77 2.69
N ILE A 238 22.34 -67.90 1.74
CA ILE A 238 21.67 -69.16 1.40
C ILE A 238 22.48 -69.93 0.35
N LYS A 239 22.97 -69.23 -0.67
CA LYS A 239 23.92 -69.77 -1.66
C LYS A 239 25.25 -70.21 -1.03
N GLU A 240 25.70 -69.55 0.03
CA GLU A 240 26.85 -69.98 0.84
C GLU A 240 26.60 -71.27 1.66
N ARG A 241 25.33 -71.61 1.93
CA ARG A 241 24.94 -72.71 2.83
C ARG A 241 24.58 -74.00 2.10
N PHE A 242 24.12 -73.92 0.85
CA PHE A 242 23.72 -75.06 0.04
C PHE A 242 24.74 -75.36 -1.06
N ASN A 243 24.99 -76.65 -1.33
CA ASN A 243 25.92 -77.06 -2.38
C ASN A 243 25.41 -76.57 -3.76
N PRO A 244 26.19 -75.79 -4.54
CA PRO A 244 25.77 -75.31 -5.85
C PRO A 244 25.42 -76.43 -6.83
N MET A 245 26.02 -77.62 -6.69
CA MET A 245 25.72 -78.83 -7.48
C MET A 245 24.76 -79.81 -6.77
N GLY A 246 24.18 -79.43 -5.62
CA GLY A 246 23.29 -80.28 -4.83
C GLY A 246 21.82 -80.14 -5.23
N ILE A 247 21.10 -81.26 -5.25
CA ILE A 247 19.64 -81.33 -5.37
C ILE A 247 19.03 -80.73 -4.10
N LEU A 248 18.16 -79.72 -4.24
CA LEU A 248 17.41 -79.15 -3.12
C LEU A 248 16.19 -80.01 -2.79
N SER A 249 15.94 -80.25 -1.50
CA SER A 249 14.68 -80.86 -1.04
C SER A 249 13.50 -79.89 -1.14
N PRO A 250 12.24 -80.36 -1.10
CA PRO A 250 11.05 -79.49 -1.15
C PRO A 250 10.99 -78.45 -0.02
N ASN A 251 11.58 -78.74 1.15
CA ASN A 251 11.66 -77.79 2.27
C ASN A 251 12.74 -76.72 2.05
N GLU A 252 13.87 -77.08 1.43
CA GLU A 252 14.92 -76.13 1.07
C GLU A 252 14.47 -75.23 -0.08
N MET A 253 13.79 -75.77 -1.10
CA MET A 253 13.16 -74.97 -2.16
C MET A 253 12.12 -73.99 -1.60
N ARG A 254 11.26 -74.42 -0.66
CA ARG A 254 10.31 -73.54 0.03
C ARG A 254 11.02 -72.46 0.84
N TYR A 255 12.10 -72.80 1.56
CA TYR A 255 12.86 -71.83 2.33
C TYR A 255 13.53 -70.79 1.41
N TRP A 256 14.15 -71.25 0.33
CA TRP A 256 14.80 -70.45 -0.70
C TRP A 256 13.84 -69.43 -1.31
N ALA A 257 12.70 -69.88 -1.84
CA ALA A 257 11.67 -69.01 -2.41
C ALA A 257 11.10 -68.01 -1.39
N SER A 258 11.05 -68.37 -0.10
CA SER A 258 10.61 -67.46 0.97
C SER A 258 11.61 -66.33 1.27
N GLU A 259 12.89 -66.51 0.96
CA GLU A 259 13.96 -65.55 1.20
C GLU A 259 14.26 -64.73 -0.06
N GLU A 260 14.15 -65.33 -1.24
CA GLU A 260 14.00 -64.65 -2.54
C GLU A 260 12.85 -63.64 -2.50
N SER A 261 11.67 -64.06 -1.99
CA SER A 261 10.53 -63.16 -1.81
C SER A 261 10.82 -61.98 -0.88
N LYS A 262 11.72 -62.15 0.12
CA LYS A 262 12.13 -61.06 1.02
C LYS A 262 13.10 -60.11 0.32
N ASP A 263 14.03 -60.61 -0.49
CA ASP A 263 14.95 -59.77 -1.28
C ASP A 263 14.19 -58.99 -2.37
N MET A 264 13.25 -59.63 -3.08
CA MET A 264 12.36 -58.95 -4.01
C MET A 264 11.46 -57.90 -3.32
N ALA A 265 10.99 -58.15 -2.10
CA ALA A 265 10.27 -57.15 -1.31
C ALA A 265 11.17 -55.97 -0.88
N ARG A 266 12.46 -56.22 -0.56
CA ARG A 266 13.45 -55.15 -0.27
C ARG A 266 13.71 -54.29 -1.51
N ILE A 267 13.94 -54.91 -2.68
CA ILE A 267 14.14 -54.22 -3.96
C ILE A 267 12.90 -53.40 -4.33
N SER A 268 11.70 -54.00 -4.26
CA SER A 268 10.42 -53.32 -4.55
C SER A 268 10.17 -52.12 -3.63
N LYS A 269 10.47 -52.27 -2.33
CA LYS A 269 10.43 -51.16 -1.37
C LYS A 269 11.43 -50.06 -1.75
N HIS A 270 12.70 -50.41 -2.02
CA HIS A 270 13.74 -49.43 -2.36
C HIS A 270 13.41 -48.66 -3.64
N LEU A 271 12.94 -49.33 -4.69
CA LEU A 271 12.46 -48.70 -5.92
C LEU A 271 11.26 -47.76 -5.68
N SER A 272 10.38 -48.11 -4.73
CA SER A 272 9.25 -47.26 -4.32
C SER A 272 9.72 -46.01 -3.57
N GLU A 273 10.69 -46.15 -2.66
CA GLU A 273 11.32 -45.04 -1.93
C GLU A 273 12.10 -44.11 -2.88
N LEU A 274 12.90 -44.67 -3.80
CA LEU A 274 13.57 -43.89 -4.86
C LEU A 274 12.57 -43.12 -5.72
N LYS A 275 11.45 -43.75 -6.13
CA LYS A 275 10.40 -43.07 -6.90
C LYS A 275 9.73 -41.93 -6.11
N GLN A 276 9.55 -42.09 -4.80
CA GLN A 276 9.02 -41.04 -3.92
C GLN A 276 9.99 -39.86 -3.74
N VAL A 277 11.30 -40.05 -3.94
CA VAL A 277 12.30 -38.97 -3.94
C VAL A 277 12.46 -38.33 -5.32
N ILE A 278 12.47 -39.13 -6.39
CA ILE A 278 12.73 -38.66 -7.76
C ILE A 278 11.57 -37.79 -8.28
N LEU A 279 10.31 -38.15 -8.05
CA LEU A 279 9.18 -37.39 -8.59
C LEU A 279 9.10 -35.96 -8.03
N PRO A 280 9.17 -35.69 -6.71
CA PRO A 280 9.21 -34.33 -6.19
C PRO A 280 10.42 -33.51 -6.66
N LEU A 281 11.57 -34.15 -6.93
CA LEU A 281 12.74 -33.47 -7.49
C LEU A 281 12.54 -33.09 -8.97
N GLN A 282 11.82 -33.91 -9.74
CA GLN A 282 11.41 -33.58 -11.11
C GLN A 282 10.39 -32.42 -11.11
N ASP A 283 9.38 -32.47 -10.22
CA ASP A 283 8.40 -31.40 -10.06
C ASP A 283 9.07 -30.08 -9.64
N GLN A 284 10.00 -30.12 -8.68
CA GLN A 284 10.78 -28.95 -8.25
C GLN A 284 11.68 -28.40 -9.35
N LEU A 285 12.34 -29.26 -10.13
CA LEU A 285 13.18 -28.84 -11.27
C LEU A 285 12.33 -28.16 -12.36
N GLN A 286 11.14 -28.71 -12.66
CA GLN A 286 10.22 -28.11 -13.62
C GLN A 286 9.67 -26.76 -13.10
N ALA A 287 9.29 -26.68 -11.82
CA ALA A 287 8.85 -25.43 -11.19
C ALA A 287 9.95 -24.35 -11.23
N ALA A 288 11.19 -24.71 -10.88
CA ALA A 288 12.35 -23.81 -10.93
C ALA A 288 12.71 -23.37 -12.36
N SER A 289 12.51 -24.22 -13.37
CA SER A 289 12.65 -23.82 -14.77
C SER A 289 11.59 -22.78 -15.15
N VAL A 290 10.32 -23.01 -14.81
CA VAL A 290 9.22 -22.07 -15.08
C VAL A 290 9.41 -20.75 -14.32
N GLU A 291 9.97 -20.77 -13.11
CA GLU A 291 10.33 -19.56 -12.36
C GLU A 291 11.49 -18.81 -13.02
N LYS A 292 12.56 -19.51 -13.42
CA LYS A 292 13.68 -18.93 -14.17
C LYS A 292 13.20 -18.26 -15.46
N ASP A 293 12.33 -18.91 -16.23
CA ASP A 293 11.84 -18.38 -17.51
C ASP A 293 11.00 -17.11 -17.30
N LYS A 294 10.17 -17.07 -16.23
CA LYS A 294 9.48 -15.84 -15.79
C LYS A 294 10.44 -14.73 -15.38
N LEU A 295 11.49 -15.05 -14.59
CA LEU A 295 12.51 -14.08 -14.19
C LEU A 295 13.28 -13.54 -15.40
N GLN A 296 13.60 -14.36 -16.39
CA GLN A 296 14.20 -13.92 -17.65
C GLN A 296 13.27 -13.00 -18.46
N GLN A 297 11.97 -13.32 -18.53
CA GLN A 297 10.97 -12.45 -19.15
C GLN A 297 10.86 -11.09 -18.42
N ASN A 298 10.87 -11.10 -17.08
CA ASN A 298 10.83 -9.88 -16.27
C ASN A 298 12.07 -9.02 -16.53
N ILE A 299 13.28 -9.57 -16.41
CA ILE A 299 14.55 -8.87 -16.66
C ILE A 299 14.59 -8.24 -18.06
N GLU A 300 14.14 -8.96 -19.10
CA GLU A 300 14.11 -8.43 -20.47
C GLU A 300 13.03 -7.34 -20.64
N SER A 301 11.97 -7.35 -19.83
CA SER A 301 10.95 -6.28 -19.80
C SER A 301 11.44 -5.02 -19.07
N GLU A 302 12.09 -5.17 -17.91
CA GLU A 302 12.71 -4.07 -17.16
C GLU A 302 13.83 -3.42 -17.97
N LYS A 303 14.68 -4.22 -18.62
CA LYS A 303 15.73 -3.75 -19.53
C LYS A 303 15.17 -2.89 -20.68
N LYS A 304 13.99 -3.26 -21.22
CA LYS A 304 13.29 -2.44 -22.25
C LYS A 304 12.74 -1.14 -21.67
N GLN A 305 12.16 -1.17 -20.46
CA GLN A 305 11.70 0.05 -19.77
C GLN A 305 12.86 1.01 -19.46
N ILE A 306 13.98 0.49 -18.95
CA ILE A 306 15.21 1.27 -18.68
C ILE A 306 15.78 1.87 -19.98
N GLN A 307 15.76 1.13 -21.09
CA GLN A 307 16.21 1.65 -22.38
C GLN A 307 15.28 2.77 -22.89
N ALA A 308 13.96 2.57 -22.86
CA ALA A 308 12.99 3.60 -23.24
C ALA A 308 13.10 4.87 -22.37
N HIS A 309 13.31 4.72 -21.05
CA HIS A 309 13.54 5.84 -20.14
C HIS A 309 14.86 6.59 -20.43
N ARG A 310 15.93 5.87 -20.81
CA ARG A 310 17.19 6.50 -21.24
C ARG A 310 17.01 7.31 -22.54
N GLU A 311 16.27 6.76 -23.50
CA GLU A 311 15.95 7.44 -24.76
C GLU A 311 15.04 8.66 -24.54
N ASP A 312 14.11 8.59 -23.58
CA ASP A 312 13.29 9.73 -23.18
C ASP A 312 14.11 10.83 -22.51
N MET A 313 14.93 10.47 -21.50
CA MET A 313 15.87 11.40 -20.85
C MET A 313 16.82 12.04 -21.87
N GLN A 314 17.32 11.29 -22.86
CA GLN A 314 18.19 11.85 -23.90
C GLN A 314 17.42 12.77 -24.88
N ARG A 315 16.13 12.52 -25.14
CA ARG A 315 15.27 13.46 -25.88
C ARG A 315 15.03 14.74 -25.07
N GLN A 316 14.63 14.63 -23.80
CA GLN A 316 14.41 15.77 -22.91
C GLN A 316 15.66 16.66 -22.79
N LEU A 317 16.85 16.07 -22.63
CA LEU A 317 18.11 16.82 -22.58
C LEU A 317 18.37 17.62 -23.86
N LYS A 318 18.11 17.05 -25.05
CA LYS A 318 18.24 17.75 -26.35
C LYS A 318 17.16 18.81 -26.58
N GLU A 319 15.96 18.62 -26.03
CA GLU A 319 14.89 19.61 -26.05
C GLU A 319 15.27 20.83 -25.18
N ASN A 320 15.74 20.57 -23.95
CA ASN A 320 16.19 21.58 -23.00
C ASN A 320 17.43 22.33 -23.48
N GLU A 321 18.41 21.63 -24.09
CA GLU A 321 19.59 22.26 -24.69
C GLU A 321 19.20 23.24 -25.80
N ARG A 322 18.31 22.83 -26.72
CA ARG A 322 17.81 23.69 -27.81
C ARG A 322 17.08 24.92 -27.28
N HIS A 323 16.16 24.73 -26.34
CA HIS A 323 15.40 25.80 -25.69
C HIS A 323 16.30 26.78 -24.91
N MET A 324 17.41 26.30 -24.33
CA MET A 324 18.44 27.16 -23.73
C MET A 324 19.22 27.95 -24.79
N GLN A 325 19.62 27.32 -25.91
CA GLN A 325 20.28 28.00 -27.03
C GLN A 325 19.38 29.07 -27.67
N GLU A 326 18.08 28.80 -27.85
CA GLU A 326 17.09 29.77 -28.32
C GLU A 326 16.95 30.96 -27.35
N LYS A 327 16.93 30.70 -26.04
CA LYS A 327 16.96 31.74 -24.99
C LYS A 327 18.28 32.50 -24.92
N GLU A 328 19.40 31.93 -25.34
CA GLU A 328 20.68 32.63 -25.47
C GLU A 328 20.73 33.51 -26.72
N HIS A 329 20.22 33.00 -27.85
CA HIS A 329 20.08 33.78 -29.07
C HIS A 329 19.22 35.01 -28.84
N LYS A 330 18.02 34.84 -28.29
CA LYS A 330 17.09 35.95 -28.02
C LYS A 330 17.67 36.97 -27.04
N ARG A 331 18.27 36.53 -25.92
CA ARG A 331 18.97 37.44 -25.00
C ARG A 331 20.08 38.23 -25.68
N LYS A 332 20.82 37.61 -26.61
CA LYS A 332 21.88 38.27 -27.39
C LYS A 332 21.30 39.28 -28.39
N GLU A 333 20.17 38.98 -29.03
CA GLU A 333 19.45 39.92 -29.90
C GLU A 333 18.92 41.14 -29.13
N ASP A 334 18.34 40.91 -27.94
CA ASP A 334 17.87 41.97 -27.05
C ASP A 334 19.03 42.85 -26.56
N ILE A 335 20.18 42.27 -26.17
CA ILE A 335 21.40 43.01 -25.83
C ILE A 335 21.90 43.84 -27.04
N ASN A 336 22.05 43.21 -28.21
CA ASN A 336 22.46 43.87 -29.45
C ASN A 336 21.49 44.98 -29.89
N LYS A 337 20.23 44.97 -29.42
CA LYS A 337 19.28 46.07 -29.60
C LYS A 337 19.55 47.18 -28.58
N MET A 338 19.57 46.85 -27.29
CA MET A 338 19.82 47.83 -26.23
C MET A 338 21.15 48.58 -26.39
N GLU A 339 22.19 47.95 -26.95
CA GLU A 339 23.46 48.61 -27.28
C GLU A 339 23.32 49.64 -28.42
N ARG A 340 22.52 49.35 -29.46
CA ARG A 340 22.23 50.30 -30.55
C ARG A 340 21.39 51.46 -30.06
N ASP A 341 20.31 51.18 -29.32
CA ASP A 341 19.40 52.18 -28.76
C ASP A 341 20.18 53.11 -27.80
N LYS A 342 21.10 52.56 -26.99
CA LYS A 342 22.02 53.32 -26.12
C LYS A 342 22.99 54.23 -26.90
N GLU A 343 23.54 53.73 -28.01
CA GLU A 343 24.49 54.48 -28.84
C GLU A 343 23.79 55.58 -29.67
N GLU A 344 22.55 55.37 -30.08
CA GLU A 344 21.71 56.41 -30.69
C GLU A 344 21.36 57.51 -29.68
N LEU A 345 20.95 57.15 -28.46
CA LEU A 345 20.75 58.12 -27.37
C LEU A 345 22.04 58.88 -27.01
N ARG A 346 23.20 58.22 -27.01
CA ARG A 346 24.51 58.87 -26.79
C ARG A 346 24.82 59.91 -27.86
N LYS A 347 24.57 59.60 -29.13
CA LYS A 347 24.71 60.55 -30.25
C LYS A 347 23.73 61.72 -30.12
N GLY A 348 22.48 61.46 -29.76
CA GLY A 348 21.47 62.49 -29.52
C GLY A 348 21.85 63.45 -28.39
N ALA A 349 22.39 62.92 -27.29
CA ALA A 349 22.88 63.73 -26.16
C ALA A 349 24.03 64.66 -26.58
N ALA A 350 25.04 64.16 -27.30
CA ALA A 350 26.17 64.98 -27.77
C ALA A 350 25.74 66.14 -28.68
N VAL A 351 24.76 65.91 -29.57
CA VAL A 351 24.19 66.97 -30.43
C VAL A 351 23.45 68.04 -29.62
N LEU A 352 22.80 67.67 -28.52
CA LEU A 352 22.15 68.61 -27.61
C LEU A 352 23.18 69.38 -26.75
N GLU A 353 24.25 68.74 -26.28
CA GLU A 353 25.34 69.39 -25.54
C GLU A 353 26.07 70.45 -26.38
N GLU A 354 26.33 70.14 -27.65
CA GLU A 354 26.88 71.09 -28.63
C GLU A 354 25.94 72.28 -28.83
N ARG A 355 24.65 72.04 -29.07
CA ARG A 355 23.66 73.10 -29.26
C ARG A 355 23.49 73.98 -28.01
N VAL A 356 23.57 73.39 -26.81
CA VAL A 356 23.58 74.13 -25.54
C VAL A 356 24.86 74.97 -25.39
N SER A 357 25.98 74.52 -25.91
CA SER A 357 27.25 75.26 -25.89
C SER A 357 27.19 76.47 -26.82
N ILE A 358 26.73 76.31 -28.06
CA ILE A 358 26.48 77.40 -29.02
C ILE A 358 25.54 78.46 -28.41
N LEU A 359 24.42 78.03 -27.80
CA LEU A 359 23.47 78.95 -27.16
C LEU A 359 24.07 79.68 -25.94
N LYS A 360 25.03 79.08 -25.22
CA LYS A 360 25.77 79.76 -24.14
C LYS A 360 26.77 80.78 -24.66
N GLU A 361 27.33 80.60 -25.85
CA GLU A 361 28.22 81.59 -26.47
C GLU A 361 27.44 82.76 -27.05
N GLU A 362 26.32 82.50 -27.71
CA GLU A 362 25.41 83.57 -28.15
C GLU A 362 24.81 84.34 -26.97
N LEU A 363 24.49 83.67 -25.86
CA LEU A 363 24.06 84.38 -24.64
C LEU A 363 25.17 85.32 -24.12
N LYS A 364 26.45 84.94 -24.21
CA LYS A 364 27.58 85.80 -23.81
C LYS A 364 27.82 86.96 -24.76
N SER A 365 27.65 86.78 -26.08
CA SER A 365 27.82 87.84 -27.08
C SER A 365 26.77 88.94 -26.85
N GLN A 366 25.51 88.56 -26.67
CA GLN A 366 24.41 89.47 -26.35
C GLN A 366 24.64 90.21 -25.01
N HIS A 367 25.15 89.52 -23.98
CA HIS A 367 25.56 90.16 -22.72
C HIS A 367 26.77 91.10 -22.85
N SER A 368 27.54 91.07 -23.94
CA SER A 368 28.53 92.12 -24.22
C SER A 368 27.89 93.32 -24.87
N ILE A 369 27.10 93.10 -25.93
CA ILE A 369 26.39 94.17 -26.66
C ILE A 369 25.54 95.02 -25.70
N ILE A 370 24.87 94.40 -24.73
CA ILE A 370 24.09 95.12 -23.70
C ILE A 370 25.00 96.04 -22.87
N ARG A 371 26.14 95.56 -22.36
CA ARG A 371 27.09 96.37 -21.57
C ARG A 371 27.72 97.49 -22.38
N ASP A 372 28.03 97.23 -23.64
CA ASP A 372 28.60 98.22 -24.55
C ASP A 372 27.59 99.35 -24.85
N LEU A 373 26.29 99.01 -24.95
CA LEU A 373 25.18 99.98 -25.05
C LEU A 373 24.92 100.73 -23.74
N GLU A 374 25.06 100.08 -22.59
CA GLU A 374 24.95 100.71 -21.26
C GLU A 374 26.06 101.77 -21.06
N LEU A 375 27.31 101.45 -21.41
CA LEU A 375 28.42 102.40 -21.36
C LEU A 375 28.23 103.58 -22.33
N ALA A 376 27.74 103.34 -23.55
CA ALA A 376 27.43 104.40 -24.52
C ALA A 376 26.31 105.33 -24.00
N LYS A 377 25.28 104.77 -23.36
CA LYS A 377 24.21 105.53 -22.69
C LYS A 377 24.77 106.39 -21.54
N GLU A 378 25.66 105.86 -20.72
CA GLU A 378 26.29 106.61 -19.63
C GLU A 378 27.14 107.79 -20.13
N GLN A 379 27.91 107.59 -21.21
CA GLN A 379 28.67 108.66 -21.86
C GLN A 379 27.77 109.79 -22.36
N LEU A 380 26.70 109.46 -23.10
CA LEU A 380 25.72 110.44 -23.60
C LEU A 380 25.01 111.20 -22.46
N VAL A 381 24.76 110.55 -21.32
CA VAL A 381 24.21 111.21 -20.12
C VAL A 381 25.21 112.18 -19.51
N CYS A 382 26.50 111.84 -19.45
CA CYS A 382 27.55 112.75 -18.97
C CYS A 382 27.73 113.96 -19.89
N GLU A 383 27.73 113.75 -21.21
CA GLU A 383 27.75 114.84 -22.20
C GLU A 383 26.55 115.77 -22.05
N MET A 384 25.34 115.22 -21.93
CA MET A 384 24.11 115.98 -21.71
C MET A 384 24.17 116.82 -20.42
N GLN A 385 24.71 116.27 -19.33
CA GLN A 385 24.88 116.99 -18.06
C GLN A 385 25.87 118.17 -18.16
N SER A 386 26.86 118.09 -19.05
CA SER A 386 27.84 119.18 -19.26
C SER A 386 27.26 120.43 -19.93
N MET A 387 26.14 120.30 -20.65
CA MET A 387 25.60 121.36 -21.53
C MET A 387 24.46 122.20 -20.91
N VAL A 388 24.09 121.99 -19.65
CA VAL A 388 22.82 122.53 -19.11
C VAL A 388 22.94 123.97 -18.60
N ASN A 389 22.12 124.86 -19.15
CA ASN A 389 22.08 126.29 -18.80
C ASN A 389 21.13 126.55 -17.61
N LYS A 390 21.53 127.35 -16.61
CA LYS A 390 21.01 127.23 -15.22
C LYS A 390 19.52 127.50 -14.99
N GLU A 391 18.86 128.32 -15.79
CA GLU A 391 17.40 128.51 -15.67
C GLU A 391 16.62 127.32 -16.26
N LYS A 392 17.17 126.69 -17.31
CA LYS A 392 16.70 125.39 -17.78
C LYS A 392 17.08 124.27 -16.82
N VAL A 393 18.16 124.37 -16.04
CA VAL A 393 18.42 123.41 -14.94
C VAL A 393 17.24 123.41 -13.98
N THR A 394 16.77 124.55 -13.49
CA THR A 394 15.64 124.59 -12.53
C THR A 394 14.31 124.07 -13.11
N GLU A 395 14.02 124.33 -14.38
CA GLU A 395 12.81 123.79 -15.05
C GLU A 395 12.95 122.27 -15.32
N LEU A 396 14.15 121.81 -15.67
CA LEU A 396 14.48 120.40 -15.82
C LEU A 396 14.58 119.69 -14.47
N GLU A 397 14.91 120.36 -13.36
CA GLU A 397 14.91 119.80 -12.00
C GLU A 397 13.50 119.53 -11.51
N GLN A 398 12.54 120.42 -11.80
CA GLN A 398 11.12 120.12 -11.59
C GLN A 398 10.68 118.91 -12.42
N LYS A 399 10.97 118.91 -13.73
CA LYS A 399 10.63 117.78 -14.62
C LYS A 399 11.35 116.49 -14.25
N VAL A 400 12.58 116.54 -13.75
CA VAL A 400 13.34 115.39 -13.23
C VAL A 400 12.78 114.89 -11.90
N ASN A 401 12.25 115.77 -11.05
CA ASN A 401 11.59 115.36 -9.81
C ASN A 401 10.19 114.78 -10.07
N GLU A 402 9.44 115.30 -11.06
CA GLU A 402 8.22 114.68 -11.58
C GLU A 402 8.50 113.31 -12.21
N LEU A 403 9.51 113.23 -13.08
CA LEU A 403 9.95 111.96 -13.70
C LEU A 403 10.54 110.98 -12.67
N ARG A 404 11.18 111.44 -11.59
CA ARG A 404 11.58 110.60 -10.46
C ARG A 404 10.35 110.08 -9.72
N SER A 405 9.39 110.93 -9.36
CA SER A 405 8.15 110.47 -8.73
C SER A 405 7.40 109.47 -9.61
N HIS A 406 7.45 109.62 -10.94
CA HIS A 406 6.86 108.68 -11.90
C HIS A 406 7.70 107.40 -12.05
N LEU A 407 9.03 107.49 -11.98
CA LEU A 407 9.95 106.35 -11.94
C LEU A 407 9.78 105.54 -10.65
N ASP A 408 9.69 106.18 -9.49
CA ASP A 408 9.43 105.54 -8.20
C ASP A 408 8.06 104.85 -8.21
N THR A 409 7.04 105.50 -8.78
CA THR A 409 5.69 104.91 -8.94
C THR A 409 5.71 103.70 -9.89
N THR A 410 6.45 103.77 -11.00
CA THR A 410 6.55 102.66 -11.96
C THR A 410 7.47 101.54 -11.48
N MET A 411 8.48 101.84 -10.68
CA MET A 411 9.30 100.85 -9.95
C MET A 411 8.48 100.13 -8.88
N GLN A 412 7.61 100.83 -8.14
CA GLN A 412 6.71 100.20 -7.18
C GLN A 412 5.68 99.31 -7.91
N LEU A 413 5.06 99.79 -8.99
CA LEU A 413 4.17 98.97 -9.83
C LEU A 413 4.87 97.75 -10.44
N LEU A 414 6.14 97.89 -10.86
CA LEU A 414 6.94 96.77 -11.35
C LEU A 414 7.20 95.74 -10.24
N LYS A 415 7.54 96.20 -9.03
CA LYS A 415 7.76 95.34 -7.86
C LYS A 415 6.48 94.63 -7.40
N ASP A 416 5.34 95.32 -7.40
CA ASP A 416 4.03 94.74 -7.10
C ASP A 416 3.65 93.68 -8.15
N SER A 417 4.01 93.93 -9.42
CA SER A 417 3.86 92.98 -10.53
C SER A 417 4.79 91.77 -10.39
N GLU A 418 6.07 91.96 -10.02
CA GLU A 418 6.99 90.85 -9.71
C GLU A 418 6.48 89.99 -8.55
N GLU A 419 5.95 90.60 -7.49
CA GLU A 419 5.34 89.87 -6.38
C GLU A 419 4.09 89.09 -6.82
N HIS A 420 3.28 89.66 -7.74
CA HIS A 420 2.16 88.94 -8.34
C HIS A 420 2.62 87.76 -9.22
N VAL A 421 3.64 87.95 -10.06
CA VAL A 421 4.22 86.88 -10.89
C VAL A 421 4.86 85.79 -10.01
N SER A 422 5.49 86.14 -8.90
CA SER A 422 6.01 85.18 -7.92
C SER A 422 4.89 84.38 -7.25
N LYS A 423 3.76 85.02 -6.89
CA LYS A 423 2.57 84.35 -6.35
C LYS A 423 1.94 83.40 -7.37
N GLU A 424 1.84 83.78 -8.64
CA GLU A 424 1.37 82.88 -9.70
C GLU A 424 2.34 81.72 -9.97
N ARG A 425 3.66 81.95 -9.94
CA ARG A 425 4.64 80.87 -10.05
C ARG A 425 4.47 79.81 -8.96
N ALA A 426 4.31 80.25 -7.71
CA ALA A 426 4.05 79.35 -6.57
C ALA A 426 2.69 78.62 -6.69
N ARG A 427 1.66 79.27 -7.26
CA ARG A 427 0.36 78.62 -7.57
C ARG A 427 0.51 77.54 -8.64
N VAL A 428 1.23 77.81 -9.72
CA VAL A 428 1.52 76.83 -10.79
C VAL A 428 2.32 75.65 -10.25
N GLU A 429 3.38 75.91 -9.48
CA GLU A 429 4.19 74.87 -8.83
C GLU A 429 3.35 74.00 -7.88
N SER A 430 2.46 74.60 -7.08
CA SER A 430 1.54 73.85 -6.22
C SER A 430 0.53 73.00 -7.01
N LEU A 431 0.10 73.44 -8.20
CA LEU A 431 -0.80 72.68 -9.08
C LEU A 431 -0.06 71.54 -9.80
N GLU A 432 1.20 71.74 -10.20
CA GLU A 432 2.07 70.72 -10.78
C GLU A 432 2.33 69.58 -9.78
N ASN A 433 2.74 69.91 -8.55
CA ASN A 433 2.89 68.94 -7.46
C ASN A 433 1.57 68.17 -7.17
N HIS A 434 0.42 68.85 -7.25
CA HIS A 434 -0.88 68.19 -7.07
C HIS A 434 -1.20 67.19 -8.20
N LYS A 435 -0.99 67.61 -9.46
CA LYS A 435 -1.09 66.80 -10.68
C LYS A 435 -0.19 65.56 -10.61
N GLU A 436 1.05 65.70 -10.17
CA GLU A 436 1.96 64.55 -9.98
C GLU A 436 1.43 63.59 -8.90
N SER A 437 0.96 64.10 -7.75
CA SER A 437 0.35 63.24 -6.71
C SER A 437 -0.88 62.49 -7.23
N LEU A 438 -1.69 63.11 -8.09
CA LEU A 438 -2.84 62.48 -8.74
C LEU A 438 -2.40 61.42 -9.76
N GLN A 439 -1.36 61.66 -10.55
CA GLN A 439 -0.81 60.66 -11.49
C GLN A 439 -0.20 59.46 -10.76
N VAL A 440 0.47 59.66 -9.61
CA VAL A 440 0.97 58.56 -8.76
C VAL A 440 -0.21 57.74 -8.20
N LYS A 441 -1.27 58.40 -7.71
CA LYS A 441 -2.50 57.73 -7.25
C LYS A 441 -3.18 56.95 -8.38
N GLN A 442 -3.29 57.53 -9.57
CA GLN A 442 -3.87 56.87 -10.76
C GLN A 442 -3.07 55.62 -11.14
N LYS A 443 -1.74 55.70 -11.17
CA LYS A 443 -0.86 54.54 -11.43
C LYS A 443 -1.03 53.46 -10.35
N SER A 444 -1.12 53.84 -9.08
CA SER A 444 -1.36 52.90 -7.97
C SER A 444 -2.74 52.25 -8.02
N LEU A 445 -3.77 52.94 -8.50
CA LEU A 445 -5.13 52.40 -8.66
C LEU A 445 -5.22 51.44 -9.85
N LEU A 446 -4.56 51.76 -10.97
CA LEU A 446 -4.42 50.82 -12.09
C LEU A 446 -3.72 49.53 -11.64
N GLN A 447 -2.58 49.63 -10.95
CA GLN A 447 -1.89 48.47 -10.39
C GLN A 447 -2.70 47.67 -9.35
N GLN A 448 -3.75 48.26 -8.75
CA GLN A 448 -4.69 47.53 -7.89
C GLN A 448 -5.78 46.83 -8.72
N LEU A 449 -6.28 47.47 -9.77
CA LEU A 449 -7.21 46.85 -10.73
C LEU A 449 -6.55 45.68 -11.47
N ASP A 450 -5.30 45.81 -11.91
CA ASP A 450 -4.55 44.74 -12.57
C ASP A 450 -4.41 43.50 -11.65
N ARG A 451 -4.14 43.71 -10.35
CA ARG A 451 -4.07 42.63 -9.35
C ARG A 451 -5.43 42.00 -9.08
N LEU A 452 -6.50 42.79 -9.02
CA LEU A 452 -7.86 42.29 -8.84
C LEU A 452 -8.33 41.50 -10.07
N ALA A 453 -7.95 41.92 -11.28
CA ALA A 453 -8.20 41.17 -12.50
C ALA A 453 -7.49 39.82 -12.47
N GLN A 454 -6.18 39.79 -12.14
CA GLN A 454 -5.44 38.55 -11.98
C GLN A 454 -6.06 37.64 -10.91
N GLN A 455 -6.44 38.18 -9.75
CA GLN A 455 -7.11 37.40 -8.71
C GLN A 455 -8.46 36.83 -9.15
N CYS A 456 -9.22 37.54 -9.99
CA CYS A 456 -10.45 37.02 -10.59
C CYS A 456 -10.17 35.90 -11.60
N GLU A 457 -9.13 36.02 -12.45
CA GLU A 457 -8.71 34.97 -13.38
C GLU A 457 -8.21 33.72 -12.64
N ASP A 458 -7.36 33.90 -11.61
CA ASP A 458 -6.83 32.82 -10.76
C ASP A 458 -7.96 32.07 -10.03
N LEU A 459 -8.93 32.80 -9.47
CA LEU A 459 -10.11 32.23 -8.81
C LEU A 459 -11.07 31.54 -9.81
N GLN A 460 -11.20 32.07 -11.03
CA GLN A 460 -12.02 31.46 -12.07
C GLN A 460 -11.38 30.16 -12.59
N GLY A 461 -10.05 30.12 -12.72
CA GLY A 461 -9.30 28.89 -13.02
C GLY A 461 -9.49 27.84 -11.93
N SER A 462 -9.23 28.21 -10.67
CA SER A 462 -9.41 27.30 -9.52
C SER A 462 -10.86 26.84 -9.31
N LEU A 463 -11.85 27.60 -9.76
CA LEU A 463 -13.25 27.17 -9.78
C LEU A 463 -13.50 26.14 -10.90
N GLY A 464 -12.95 26.36 -12.09
CA GLY A 464 -13.00 25.40 -13.19
C GLY A 464 -12.37 24.05 -12.82
N ASP A 465 -11.16 24.07 -12.24
CA ASP A 465 -10.48 22.87 -11.73
C ASP A 465 -11.35 22.11 -10.72
N ALA A 466 -12.01 22.84 -9.81
CA ALA A 466 -12.89 22.25 -8.80
C ALA A 466 -14.22 21.71 -9.38
N GLU A 467 -14.73 22.29 -10.47
CA GLU A 467 -15.89 21.77 -11.21
C GLU A 467 -15.53 20.52 -12.04
N GLU A 468 -14.32 20.45 -12.60
CA GLU A 468 -13.79 19.24 -13.24
C GLU A 468 -13.54 18.10 -12.22
N GLU A 469 -12.91 18.39 -11.06
CA GLU A 469 -12.79 17.40 -9.97
C GLU A 469 -14.16 16.90 -9.49
N LYS A 470 -15.12 17.82 -9.31
CA LYS A 470 -16.48 17.50 -8.89
C LYS A 470 -17.17 16.56 -9.88
N THR A 471 -17.15 16.88 -11.17
CA THR A 471 -17.81 16.03 -12.20
C THR A 471 -17.14 14.65 -12.29
N SER A 472 -15.81 14.58 -12.15
CA SER A 472 -15.10 13.30 -12.07
C SER A 472 -15.51 12.45 -10.85
N LEU A 473 -15.76 13.09 -9.69
CA LEU A 473 -16.25 12.42 -8.49
C LEU A 473 -17.72 12.00 -8.60
N GLU A 474 -18.57 12.79 -9.27
CA GLU A 474 -19.97 12.44 -9.57
C GLU A 474 -20.04 11.22 -10.50
N GLU A 475 -19.23 11.18 -11.57
CA GLU A 475 -19.07 9.98 -12.42
C GLU A 475 -18.58 8.74 -11.64
N GLN A 476 -17.63 8.91 -10.71
CA GLN A 476 -17.13 7.81 -9.89
C GLN A 476 -18.20 7.29 -8.92
N MET A 477 -19.02 8.19 -8.36
CA MET A 477 -20.18 7.79 -7.56
C MET A 477 -21.23 7.03 -8.38
N GLU A 478 -21.55 7.48 -9.60
CA GLU A 478 -22.48 6.77 -10.48
C GLU A 478 -21.98 5.35 -10.80
N LYS A 479 -20.68 5.19 -11.09
CA LYS A 479 -20.06 3.88 -11.35
C LYS A 479 -20.17 2.95 -10.12
N LEU A 480 -19.89 3.46 -8.91
CA LEU A 480 -20.03 2.70 -7.66
C LEU A 480 -21.48 2.38 -7.29
N GLU A 481 -22.43 3.26 -7.60
CA GLU A 481 -23.88 3.04 -7.41
C GLU A 481 -24.37 1.89 -8.31
N ASN A 482 -23.95 1.88 -9.59
CA ASN A 482 -24.23 0.80 -10.54
C ASN A 482 -23.59 -0.55 -10.12
N GLU A 483 -22.33 -0.54 -9.65
CA GLU A 483 -21.68 -1.75 -9.13
C GLU A 483 -22.39 -2.31 -7.89
N LYS A 484 -22.79 -1.43 -6.96
CA LYS A 484 -23.58 -1.76 -5.77
C LYS A 484 -24.94 -2.37 -6.13
N GLU A 485 -25.64 -1.83 -7.12
CA GLU A 485 -26.93 -2.38 -7.58
C GLU A 485 -26.76 -3.74 -8.28
N ASN A 486 -25.73 -3.90 -9.12
CA ASN A 486 -25.38 -5.19 -9.72
C ASN A 486 -25.06 -6.26 -8.65
N LEU A 487 -24.24 -5.92 -7.65
CA LEU A 487 -23.93 -6.82 -6.53
C LEU A 487 -25.16 -7.15 -5.69
N LYS A 488 -26.09 -6.21 -5.51
CA LYS A 488 -27.39 -6.45 -4.84
C LYS A 488 -28.26 -7.43 -5.63
N CYS A 489 -28.40 -7.25 -6.95
CA CYS A 489 -29.13 -8.18 -7.80
C CYS A 489 -28.52 -9.60 -7.79
N GLN A 490 -27.19 -9.71 -7.81
CA GLN A 490 -26.50 -11.00 -7.66
C GLN A 490 -26.74 -11.63 -6.28
N LEU A 491 -26.75 -10.83 -5.19
CA LEU A 491 -27.05 -11.32 -3.86
C LEU A 491 -28.49 -11.84 -3.75
N GLU A 492 -29.46 -11.13 -4.34
CA GLU A 492 -30.86 -11.54 -4.40
C GLU A 492 -31.04 -12.84 -5.21
N GLU A 493 -30.35 -12.98 -6.36
CA GLU A 493 -30.29 -14.23 -7.13
C GLU A 493 -29.72 -15.39 -6.29
N LYS A 494 -28.58 -15.20 -5.62
CA LYS A 494 -27.99 -16.26 -4.78
C LYS A 494 -28.89 -16.62 -3.58
N GLN A 495 -29.58 -15.65 -2.98
CA GLN A 495 -30.55 -15.93 -1.92
C GLN A 495 -31.73 -16.78 -2.44
N GLU A 496 -32.24 -16.52 -3.64
CA GLU A 496 -33.34 -17.31 -4.21
C GLU A 496 -32.89 -18.73 -4.58
N VAL A 497 -31.69 -18.91 -5.15
CA VAL A 497 -31.08 -20.23 -5.36
C VAL A 497 -30.93 -20.99 -4.03
N VAL A 498 -30.50 -20.31 -2.96
CA VAL A 498 -30.41 -20.92 -1.62
C VAL A 498 -31.79 -21.32 -1.08
N LYS A 499 -32.85 -20.52 -1.27
CA LYS A 499 -34.23 -20.91 -0.92
C LYS A 499 -34.68 -22.15 -1.69
N GLN A 500 -34.42 -22.21 -3.00
CA GLN A 500 -34.80 -23.35 -3.84
C GLN A 500 -34.06 -24.63 -3.42
N LEU A 501 -32.76 -24.55 -3.15
CA LEU A 501 -31.97 -25.66 -2.61
C LEU A 501 -32.49 -26.09 -1.22
N GLN A 502 -32.83 -25.15 -0.33
CA GLN A 502 -33.43 -25.42 0.98
C GLN A 502 -34.80 -26.14 0.86
N GLN A 503 -35.60 -25.85 -0.17
CA GLN A 503 -36.84 -26.57 -0.45
C GLN A 503 -36.60 -27.98 -1.04
N GLN A 504 -35.63 -28.15 -1.94
CA GLN A 504 -35.27 -29.46 -2.49
C GLN A 504 -34.72 -30.38 -1.40
N LYS A 505 -33.80 -29.88 -0.58
CA LYS A 505 -33.34 -30.44 0.70
C LYS A 505 -34.49 -30.99 1.54
N GLN A 506 -35.50 -30.17 1.85
CA GLN A 506 -36.66 -30.59 2.67
C GLN A 506 -37.56 -31.65 1.99
N LYS A 507 -37.61 -31.69 0.66
CA LYS A 507 -38.31 -32.75 -0.09
C LYS A 507 -37.55 -34.07 0.00
N LEU A 508 -36.22 -34.03 -0.08
CA LEU A 508 -35.35 -35.20 0.10
C LEU A 508 -35.39 -35.72 1.55
N GLU A 509 -35.34 -34.84 2.56
CA GLU A 509 -35.51 -35.20 4.00
C GLU A 509 -36.75 -36.08 4.21
N LYS A 510 -37.89 -35.63 3.68
CA LYS A 510 -39.18 -36.33 3.81
C LYS A 510 -39.19 -37.67 3.07
N SER A 511 -38.60 -37.72 1.87
CA SER A 511 -38.47 -38.97 1.10
C SER A 511 -37.60 -40.00 1.82
N ILE A 512 -36.48 -39.57 2.39
CA ILE A 512 -35.57 -40.43 3.17
C ILE A 512 -36.26 -40.93 4.44
N SER A 513 -36.88 -40.06 5.25
CA SER A 513 -37.61 -40.50 6.45
C SER A 513 -38.78 -41.45 6.14
N GLY A 514 -39.39 -41.32 4.95
CA GLY A 514 -40.43 -42.23 4.47
C GLY A 514 -39.87 -43.60 4.06
N THR A 515 -38.71 -43.65 3.41
CA THR A 515 -38.05 -44.92 3.04
C THR A 515 -37.42 -45.62 4.25
N GLU A 516 -36.81 -44.89 5.18
CA GLU A 516 -36.36 -45.43 6.47
C GLU A 516 -37.50 -46.05 7.29
N SER A 517 -38.70 -45.46 7.24
CA SER A 517 -39.85 -45.99 7.98
C SER A 517 -40.39 -47.27 7.34
N LYS A 518 -40.42 -47.35 6.01
CA LYS A 518 -40.73 -48.60 5.28
C LYS A 518 -39.66 -49.68 5.45
N LEU A 519 -38.39 -49.29 5.60
CA LEU A 519 -37.32 -50.24 5.92
C LEU A 519 -37.52 -50.83 7.32
N ARG A 520 -37.82 -50.00 8.33
CA ARG A 520 -38.15 -50.48 9.69
C ARG A 520 -39.39 -51.38 9.72
N GLU A 521 -40.40 -51.07 8.93
CA GLU A 521 -41.61 -51.90 8.74
C GLU A 521 -41.24 -53.28 8.17
N LEU A 522 -40.46 -53.32 7.07
CA LEU A 522 -39.96 -54.56 6.47
C LEU A 522 -38.96 -55.33 7.36
N GLU A 523 -38.19 -54.64 8.21
CA GLU A 523 -37.31 -55.27 9.21
C GLU A 523 -38.11 -55.98 10.31
N VAL A 524 -39.23 -55.39 10.75
CA VAL A 524 -40.18 -56.03 11.67
C VAL A 524 -40.87 -57.22 10.98
N ASP A 525 -41.39 -57.06 9.76
CA ASP A 525 -41.99 -58.16 8.99
C ASP A 525 -41.01 -59.34 8.83
N LEU A 526 -39.76 -59.07 8.46
CA LEU A 526 -38.71 -60.08 8.33
C LEU A 526 -38.40 -60.76 9.66
N GLN A 527 -38.44 -60.03 10.79
CA GLN A 527 -38.22 -60.63 12.10
C GLN A 527 -39.42 -61.47 12.57
N GLU A 528 -40.66 -61.05 12.26
CA GLU A 528 -41.85 -61.87 12.49
C GLU A 528 -41.84 -63.14 11.65
N GLN A 529 -41.50 -63.07 10.36
CA GLN A 529 -41.37 -64.28 9.53
C GLN A 529 -40.23 -65.19 10.01
N ARG A 530 -39.12 -64.64 10.54
CA ARG A 530 -38.03 -65.44 11.16
C ARG A 530 -38.48 -66.15 12.42
N GLU A 531 -39.14 -65.47 13.36
CA GLU A 531 -39.64 -66.13 14.58
C GLU A 531 -40.77 -67.12 14.26
N LYS A 532 -41.64 -66.83 13.27
CA LYS A 532 -42.63 -67.78 12.76
C LYS A 532 -41.98 -69.04 12.15
N ALA A 533 -40.95 -68.88 11.32
CA ALA A 533 -40.18 -69.99 10.77
C ALA A 533 -39.45 -70.79 11.86
N ARG A 534 -38.90 -70.10 12.87
CA ARG A 534 -38.27 -70.71 14.05
C ARG A 534 -39.26 -71.52 14.87
N LEU A 535 -40.46 -71.00 15.15
CA LEU A 535 -41.52 -71.75 15.84
C LEU A 535 -41.97 -72.97 15.02
N LEU A 536 -42.16 -72.82 13.71
CA LEU A 536 -42.49 -73.93 12.78
C LEU A 536 -41.46 -75.08 12.85
N VAL A 537 -40.17 -74.76 12.98
CA VAL A 537 -39.10 -75.76 13.11
C VAL A 537 -38.98 -76.29 14.55
N SER A 538 -39.21 -75.46 15.56
CA SER A 538 -39.08 -75.83 16.99
C SER A 538 -40.23 -76.68 17.50
N TYR A 539 -41.43 -76.53 16.95
CA TYR A 539 -42.64 -77.26 17.35
C TYR A 539 -43.41 -77.82 16.14
N PRO A 540 -42.84 -78.79 15.39
CA PRO A 540 -43.49 -79.34 14.19
C PRO A 540 -44.86 -79.94 14.47
N ASP A 541 -45.04 -80.54 15.65
CA ASP A 541 -46.23 -81.31 16.02
C ASP A 541 -47.42 -80.44 16.49
N LEU A 542 -47.21 -79.12 16.68
CA LEU A 542 -48.26 -78.17 17.09
C LEU A 542 -48.92 -77.43 15.91
N ASN A 543 -48.36 -77.54 14.70
CA ASN A 543 -49.01 -77.09 13.47
C ASN A 543 -49.44 -78.30 12.65
N THR A 544 -50.75 -78.45 12.39
CA THR A 544 -51.18 -79.19 11.20
C THR A 544 -50.52 -78.56 9.97
N PRO A 545 -49.91 -79.35 9.07
CA PRO A 545 -49.29 -78.80 7.87
C PRO A 545 -50.36 -78.03 7.07
N PRO A 546 -50.01 -76.89 6.45
CA PRO A 546 -50.89 -76.32 5.43
C PRO A 546 -51.11 -77.38 4.35
N VAL A 547 -52.31 -77.41 3.77
CA VAL A 547 -52.61 -78.33 2.66
C VAL A 547 -51.57 -78.09 1.58
N PHE A 548 -50.87 -79.14 1.18
CA PHE A 548 -49.80 -79.06 0.19
C PHE A 548 -50.46 -78.79 -1.17
N GLU A 549 -50.47 -77.52 -1.59
CA GLU A 549 -50.89 -77.12 -2.93
C GLU A 549 -49.87 -77.67 -3.92
N SER A 550 -50.11 -78.91 -4.38
CA SER A 550 -49.26 -79.54 -5.39
C SER A 550 -49.33 -78.73 -6.67
N THR A 551 -48.16 -78.47 -7.24
CA THR A 551 -48.00 -77.64 -8.44
C THR A 551 -48.41 -78.39 -9.71
N GLY A 552 -48.78 -79.67 -9.59
CA GLY A 552 -49.11 -80.57 -10.70
C GLY A 552 -47.90 -81.28 -11.30
N ASP A 553 -46.68 -80.80 -11.03
CA ASP A 553 -45.43 -81.48 -11.39
C ASP A 553 -44.81 -82.16 -10.16
N ILE A 554 -44.76 -83.49 -10.21
CA ILE A 554 -44.20 -84.37 -9.17
C ILE A 554 -42.69 -84.13 -9.02
N ALA A 555 -41.97 -83.81 -10.10
CA ALA A 555 -40.52 -83.58 -10.05
C ALA A 555 -40.20 -82.26 -9.33
N GLU A 556 -40.93 -81.19 -9.64
CA GLU A 556 -40.74 -79.88 -8.99
C GLU A 556 -41.20 -79.91 -7.51
N ASP A 557 -42.29 -80.63 -7.20
CA ASP A 557 -42.75 -80.83 -5.82
C ASP A 557 -41.80 -81.73 -5.00
N MET A 558 -41.19 -82.76 -5.61
CA MET A 558 -40.12 -83.54 -4.99
C MET A 558 -38.86 -82.71 -4.73
N ASP A 559 -38.44 -81.84 -5.66
CA ASP A 559 -37.26 -81.01 -5.46
C ASP A 559 -37.47 -80.00 -4.33
N LYS A 560 -38.65 -79.33 -4.28
CA LYS A 560 -39.06 -78.49 -3.13
C LYS A 560 -39.01 -79.28 -1.81
N GLN A 561 -39.44 -80.55 -1.81
CA GLN A 561 -39.39 -81.40 -0.62
C GLN A 561 -37.96 -81.81 -0.24
N LEU A 562 -37.07 -82.04 -1.21
CA LEU A 562 -35.65 -82.29 -0.99
C LEU A 562 -34.91 -81.04 -0.48
N GLN A 563 -35.24 -79.85 -0.99
CA GLN A 563 -34.74 -78.57 -0.47
C GLN A 563 -35.20 -78.35 0.98
N ALA A 564 -36.48 -78.56 1.29
CA ALA A 564 -37.02 -78.46 2.65
C ALA A 564 -36.34 -79.45 3.63
N ASN A 565 -36.12 -80.69 3.19
CA ASN A 565 -35.37 -81.70 3.97
C ASN A 565 -33.89 -81.30 4.15
N SER A 566 -33.25 -80.72 3.13
CA SER A 566 -31.86 -80.24 3.21
C SER A 566 -31.72 -79.08 4.20
N ILE A 567 -32.67 -78.14 4.21
CA ILE A 567 -32.73 -77.07 5.22
C ILE A 567 -32.95 -77.65 6.62
N ARG A 568 -33.85 -78.64 6.77
CA ARG A 568 -34.08 -79.32 8.06
C ARG A 568 -32.83 -80.06 8.56
N ILE A 569 -32.08 -80.71 7.67
CA ILE A 569 -30.80 -81.36 8.00
C ILE A 569 -29.79 -80.31 8.47
N ASN A 570 -29.58 -79.23 7.71
CA ASN A 570 -28.63 -78.17 8.10
C ASN A 570 -28.95 -77.57 9.48
N ILE A 571 -30.23 -77.31 9.79
CA ILE A 571 -30.63 -76.81 11.11
C ILE A 571 -30.37 -77.88 12.18
N LEU A 572 -30.73 -79.14 11.94
CA LEU A 572 -30.45 -80.23 12.89
C LEU A 572 -28.94 -80.47 13.09
N GLU A 573 -28.09 -80.21 12.09
CA GLU A 573 -26.63 -80.28 12.21
C GLU A 573 -26.05 -79.09 12.98
N GLU A 574 -26.61 -77.89 12.82
CA GLU A 574 -26.28 -76.72 13.64
C GLU A 574 -26.71 -76.92 15.10
N GLU A 575 -27.94 -77.41 15.33
CA GLU A 575 -28.47 -77.81 16.65
C GLU A 575 -27.58 -78.86 17.31
N ASN A 576 -27.21 -79.93 16.57
CA ASN A 576 -26.29 -80.96 17.07
C ASN A 576 -24.89 -80.40 17.34
N SER A 577 -24.40 -79.47 16.54
CA SER A 577 -23.09 -78.84 16.76
C SER A 577 -23.09 -77.91 17.97
N ARG A 578 -24.20 -77.18 18.18
CA ARG A 578 -24.47 -76.38 19.39
C ARG A 578 -24.60 -77.26 20.64
N LEU A 579 -25.25 -78.41 20.54
CA LEU A 579 -25.32 -79.43 21.60
C LEU A 579 -23.96 -80.05 21.89
N ARG A 580 -23.16 -80.41 20.87
CA ARG A 580 -21.77 -80.90 21.04
C ARG A 580 -20.86 -79.86 21.71
N ALA A 581 -20.98 -78.59 21.32
CA ALA A 581 -20.25 -77.49 21.94
C ALA A 581 -20.66 -77.28 23.41
N ASN A 582 -21.95 -77.38 23.72
CA ASN A 582 -22.44 -77.31 25.11
C ASN A 582 -22.04 -78.54 25.94
N LEU A 583 -22.02 -79.74 25.35
CA LEU A 583 -21.50 -80.96 25.98
C LEU A 583 -19.99 -80.87 26.26
N SER A 584 -19.23 -80.24 25.36
CA SER A 584 -17.80 -79.97 25.59
C SER A 584 -17.63 -79.01 26.78
N LYS A 585 -18.39 -77.90 26.82
CA LYS A 585 -18.41 -76.95 27.95
C LYS A 585 -18.90 -77.55 29.27
N LEU A 586 -19.75 -78.59 29.24
CA LEU A 586 -20.10 -79.37 30.44
C LEU A 586 -18.92 -80.25 30.88
N LYS A 587 -18.30 -80.98 29.96
CA LYS A 587 -17.14 -81.85 30.26
C LYS A 587 -15.93 -81.07 30.75
N GLU A 588 -15.68 -79.87 30.22
CA GLU A 588 -14.67 -78.94 30.72
C GLU A 588 -14.96 -78.49 32.17
N LYS A 589 -16.24 -78.36 32.56
CA LYS A 589 -16.63 -78.04 33.94
C LYS A 589 -16.53 -79.25 34.88
N ASP A 590 -16.95 -80.44 34.45
CA ASP A 590 -16.83 -81.68 35.24
C ASP A 590 -15.36 -82.07 35.49
N GLN A 591 -14.44 -81.69 34.60
CA GLN A 591 -12.99 -81.89 34.77
C GLN A 591 -12.31 -80.84 35.68
N LEU A 592 -13.03 -79.81 36.15
CA LEU A 592 -12.45 -78.66 36.88
C LEU A 592 -12.95 -78.46 38.32
N GLY A 593 -13.73 -79.38 38.90
CA GLY A 593 -14.02 -79.31 40.33
C GLY A 593 -14.99 -80.36 40.87
N GLN A 594 -14.48 -81.34 41.61
CA GLN A 594 -15.30 -82.23 42.42
C GLN A 594 -15.57 -81.60 43.81
N LEU A 595 -16.78 -81.81 44.34
CA LEU A 595 -17.23 -81.49 45.71
C LEU A 595 -17.32 -80.00 46.13
N ARG A 596 -18.56 -79.48 46.13
CA ARG A 596 -19.19 -79.04 47.40
C ARG A 596 -20.71 -79.07 47.34
N LEU A 597 -21.33 -79.77 48.28
CA LEU A 597 -22.75 -79.59 48.62
C LEU A 597 -22.90 -78.32 49.46
N VAL A 598 -23.86 -77.45 49.10
CA VAL A 598 -24.44 -76.38 49.93
C VAL A 598 -25.96 -76.36 49.64
N PRO A 599 -26.86 -76.14 50.61
CA PRO A 599 -28.17 -76.80 50.59
C PRO A 599 -29.33 -76.09 49.85
N GLN A 600 -30.40 -76.87 49.67
CA GLN A 600 -31.68 -76.53 49.06
C GLN A 600 -32.55 -75.62 49.96
N THR A 601 -32.23 -74.33 50.08
CA THR A 601 -33.14 -73.30 50.62
C THR A 601 -33.00 -71.96 49.91
N GLN A 602 -34.08 -71.17 49.90
CA GLN A 602 -34.19 -69.80 49.35
C GLN A 602 -34.14 -69.69 47.82
N LEU A 603 -35.25 -70.14 47.20
CA LEU A 603 -35.76 -69.52 45.98
C LEU A 603 -36.12 -68.05 46.26
N TRP A 604 -35.99 -67.20 45.24
CA TRP A 604 -36.39 -65.77 45.20
C TRP A 604 -35.63 -64.81 46.12
N ASN A 605 -34.73 -64.00 45.54
CA ASN A 605 -34.66 -62.56 45.83
C ASN A 605 -33.86 -61.82 44.74
N THR A 606 -34.31 -60.62 44.38
CA THR A 606 -33.77 -59.82 43.26
C THR A 606 -32.72 -58.82 43.75
N PRO A 607 -31.49 -58.80 43.21
CA PRO A 607 -30.53 -57.73 43.50
C PRO A 607 -30.90 -56.42 42.79
N GLN A 608 -30.96 -55.32 43.55
CA GLN A 608 -30.96 -53.96 43.03
C GLN A 608 -29.50 -53.49 42.83
N THR A 609 -29.26 -52.57 41.89
CA THR A 609 -27.91 -52.01 41.65
C THR A 609 -27.88 -50.50 41.92
N PRO A 610 -27.19 -50.07 43.00
CA PRO A 610 -26.71 -48.70 43.15
C PRO A 610 -25.18 -48.59 42.96
N GLU A 611 -24.81 -47.58 42.16
CA GLU A 611 -23.73 -46.57 42.28
C GLU A 611 -23.01 -46.35 43.65
N PRO A 612 -21.96 -45.48 43.81
CA PRO A 612 -21.34 -44.52 42.86
C PRO A 612 -19.77 -44.26 42.98
N VAL A 613 -19.29 -43.18 42.33
CA VAL A 613 -18.14 -42.26 42.62
C VAL A 613 -16.71 -42.52 42.08
N SER A 614 -16.29 -41.59 41.19
CA SER A 614 -15.03 -40.79 40.99
C SER A 614 -13.90 -40.78 42.06
N PRO A 615 -12.71 -40.14 41.88
CA PRO A 615 -12.25 -39.10 40.90
C PRO A 615 -10.87 -39.44 40.24
N GLU A 616 -9.94 -38.57 39.76
CA GLU A 616 -9.71 -37.09 39.65
C GLU A 616 -8.70 -36.87 38.45
N SER A 617 -8.95 -36.05 37.41
CA SER A 617 -8.75 -34.59 37.23
C SER A 617 -7.41 -34.11 36.60
N GLN A 618 -7.53 -33.01 35.82
CA GLN A 618 -6.56 -31.91 35.52
C GLN A 618 -5.93 -31.77 34.11
N HIS A 619 -5.88 -30.48 33.69
CA HIS A 619 -5.19 -29.82 32.56
C HIS A 619 -5.43 -30.34 31.12
N LEU A 620 -5.91 -29.58 30.12
CA LEU A 620 -5.84 -28.14 29.73
C LEU A 620 -4.60 -27.75 28.91
N GLN A 621 -4.73 -27.73 27.56
CA GLN A 621 -4.48 -26.57 26.67
C GLN A 621 -4.75 -26.93 25.21
N SER A 622 -5.03 -25.93 24.36
CA SER A 622 -5.28 -26.09 22.91
C SER A 622 -4.88 -24.83 22.14
N SER A 623 -4.19 -24.97 21.00
CA SER A 623 -3.94 -23.88 20.06
C SER A 623 -3.57 -24.40 18.65
N THR A 624 -3.74 -23.55 17.64
CA THR A 624 -3.46 -23.76 16.20
C THR A 624 -4.31 -24.89 15.54
N LYS A 625 -5.00 -24.70 14.40
CA LYS A 625 -4.64 -24.14 13.07
C LYS A 625 -3.58 -24.98 12.35
N SER A 626 -3.72 -25.35 11.07
CA SER A 626 -4.87 -25.29 10.13
C SER A 626 -4.53 -26.09 8.86
N THR A 627 -5.42 -26.02 7.86
CA THR A 627 -5.13 -26.20 6.42
C THR A 627 -5.23 -27.62 5.84
N THR A 628 -6.02 -27.69 4.78
CA THR A 628 -6.33 -28.80 3.86
C THR A 628 -5.20 -29.16 2.89
N PRO A 629 -5.21 -30.39 2.33
CA PRO A 629 -4.77 -30.66 0.95
C PRO A 629 -5.91 -30.48 -0.07
N GLN A 630 -5.53 -30.31 -1.34
CA GLN A 630 -6.39 -29.97 -2.49
C GLN A 630 -6.48 -31.18 -3.47
N MET A 631 -6.84 -30.93 -4.75
CA MET A 631 -6.71 -31.82 -5.94
C MET A 631 -7.86 -32.83 -6.17
N ILE A 632 -8.25 -33.19 -7.41
CA ILE A 632 -7.81 -32.76 -8.77
C ILE A 632 -8.94 -32.82 -9.83
N SER A 633 -8.62 -32.46 -11.09
CA SER A 633 -9.48 -32.42 -12.30
C SER A 633 -9.90 -33.80 -12.85
N VAL A 634 -10.58 -33.93 -14.01
CA VAL A 634 -10.05 -33.88 -15.40
C VAL A 634 -11.17 -33.55 -16.42
N ALA A 635 -10.81 -33.04 -17.61
CA ALA A 635 -11.67 -32.51 -18.69
C ALA A 635 -12.02 -33.52 -19.83
N LEU A 636 -12.70 -33.06 -20.90
CA LEU A 636 -12.38 -33.43 -22.30
C LEU A 636 -12.92 -32.41 -23.36
N ASP A 637 -12.40 -32.54 -24.60
CA ASP A 637 -12.44 -31.68 -25.81
C ASP A 637 -13.86 -31.36 -26.42
N ARG A 638 -14.08 -30.52 -27.47
CA ARG A 638 -13.36 -30.45 -28.78
C ARG A 638 -13.80 -29.31 -29.75
N ASN A 639 -12.83 -28.81 -30.56
CA ASN A 639 -12.84 -28.11 -31.88
C ASN A 639 -14.04 -27.24 -32.39
N THR A 640 -13.75 -26.12 -33.08
CA THR A 640 -13.84 -25.89 -34.58
C THR A 640 -13.48 -24.42 -34.96
N SER A 641 -13.50 -24.01 -36.23
CA SER A 641 -12.68 -22.93 -36.85
C SER A 641 -13.38 -21.64 -37.36
N HIS A 642 -12.53 -20.62 -37.64
CA HIS A 642 -12.67 -19.38 -38.47
C HIS A 642 -13.44 -19.53 -39.83
N PRO A 643 -13.89 -18.43 -40.55
CA PRO A 643 -13.10 -17.19 -40.83
C PRO A 643 -13.77 -15.81 -41.20
N THR A 644 -12.98 -14.72 -41.12
CA THR A 644 -13.04 -13.42 -41.91
C THR A 644 -14.29 -12.51 -41.79
N SER A 645 -14.33 -11.20 -42.15
CA SER A 645 -13.44 -10.29 -42.92
C SER A 645 -13.64 -8.78 -42.54
N ASN A 646 -12.67 -7.90 -42.89
CA ASN A 646 -12.67 -6.40 -43.10
C ASN A 646 -13.75 -5.47 -42.47
N GLY A 647 -13.51 -4.23 -42.00
CA GLY A 647 -12.28 -3.43 -41.79
C GLY A 647 -12.19 -2.10 -42.59
N HIS A 648 -11.99 -0.93 -41.93
CA HIS A 648 -11.31 0.26 -42.54
C HIS A 648 -10.99 1.48 -41.63
N LYS A 649 -9.79 2.07 -41.85
CA LYS A 649 -9.40 3.51 -41.83
C LYS A 649 -9.47 4.39 -40.54
N ARG A 650 -8.33 4.46 -39.84
CA ARG A 650 -7.39 5.62 -39.75
C ARG A 650 -7.95 7.05 -39.63
N LYS A 651 -7.59 7.73 -38.52
CA LYS A 651 -7.21 9.16 -38.47
C LYS A 651 -6.09 9.35 -37.41
N GLU A 652 -5.41 10.50 -37.43
CA GLU A 652 -4.13 10.74 -36.76
C GLU A 652 -4.12 12.02 -35.91
N SER A 653 -3.32 12.01 -34.83
CA SER A 653 -2.79 13.18 -34.08
C SER A 653 -3.77 14.11 -33.31
N PRO A 654 -3.26 14.93 -32.37
CA PRO A 654 -1.94 14.94 -31.73
C PRO A 654 -2.01 14.78 -30.19
N GLY A 655 -0.85 14.69 -29.55
CA GLY A 655 -0.73 14.29 -28.16
C GLY A 655 -1.08 15.31 -27.07
N SER A 656 -1.15 14.77 -25.86
CA SER A 656 -0.74 15.46 -24.65
C SER A 656 0.14 14.49 -23.84
N ALA A 657 1.31 14.94 -23.43
CA ALA A 657 2.18 14.23 -22.52
C ALA A 657 2.74 15.27 -21.54
N ASN A 658 2.38 15.16 -20.26
CA ASN A 658 3.03 15.88 -19.19
C ASN A 658 3.07 14.96 -17.96
N GLN A 659 4.26 14.81 -17.39
CA GLN A 659 4.40 14.35 -16.01
C GLN A 659 4.18 15.54 -15.08
N ALA A 660 3.50 15.31 -13.95
CA ALA A 660 3.59 16.20 -12.81
C ALA A 660 4.09 15.39 -11.62
N LEU A 661 5.38 15.54 -11.29
CA LEU A 661 5.88 15.20 -9.96
C LEU A 661 5.20 16.13 -8.96
N SER A 662 4.55 15.57 -7.94
CA SER A 662 3.79 16.32 -6.92
C SER A 662 4.72 17.07 -5.95
N PHE A 663 5.33 18.15 -6.45
CA PHE A 663 6.03 19.13 -5.62
C PHE A 663 4.98 19.89 -4.80
N VAL A 664 5.05 19.79 -3.47
CA VAL A 664 4.09 20.44 -2.57
C VAL A 664 4.44 21.93 -2.45
N THR A 665 3.86 22.75 -3.32
CA THR A 665 3.82 24.21 -3.18
C THR A 665 2.82 24.60 -2.10
N PHE A 666 3.30 25.28 -1.05
CA PHE A 666 2.42 25.97 -0.11
C PHE A 666 1.87 27.26 -0.75
N PRO A 667 0.59 27.62 -0.54
CA PRO A 667 0.05 28.89 -1.01
C PRO A 667 0.69 30.07 -0.25
N SER A 668 1.00 31.14 -0.99
CA SER A 668 1.55 32.39 -0.43
C SER A 668 0.45 33.27 0.16
N GLU A 669 -0.03 32.94 1.37
CA GLU A 669 -1.05 33.77 2.05
C GLU A 669 -0.54 35.17 2.43
N MET A 670 -1.47 36.13 2.41
CA MET A 670 -1.22 37.55 2.64
C MET A 670 -0.72 37.84 4.06
N SER A 671 0.37 38.60 4.18
CA SER A 671 0.89 39.15 5.45
C SER A 671 -0.14 40.06 6.16
N PRO A 672 -0.62 39.71 7.38
CA PRO A 672 -1.65 40.47 8.08
C PRO A 672 -1.10 41.20 9.33
N ILE A 673 -0.08 42.05 9.18
CA ILE A 673 0.45 42.87 10.30
C ILE A 673 0.29 44.36 10.00
N ALA A 674 -0.85 44.90 10.41
CA ALA A 674 -1.16 46.33 10.38
C ALA A 674 -1.97 46.76 11.62
N ALA A 675 -1.61 46.27 12.82
CA ALA A 675 -2.34 46.55 14.05
C ALA A 675 -1.45 46.67 15.30
N TYR A 676 -1.70 47.73 16.08
CA TYR A 676 -1.24 48.02 17.46
C TYR A 676 0.27 48.17 17.76
N GLY A 677 0.65 49.41 18.14
CA GLY A 677 2.00 49.71 18.66
C GLY A 677 2.19 51.09 19.33
N ARG A 678 1.14 51.83 19.72
CA ARG A 678 1.27 53.20 20.26
C ARG A 678 0.40 53.52 21.49
N VAL A 679 0.59 52.80 22.60
CA VAL A 679 0.21 53.29 23.95
C VAL A 679 1.21 52.83 25.02
N LYS A 680 2.19 53.67 25.37
CA LYS A 680 2.79 53.83 26.73
C LYS A 680 3.92 54.88 26.76
N GLN A 681 3.54 56.15 26.86
CA GLN A 681 4.34 57.14 27.61
C GLN A 681 3.40 57.98 28.46
N VAL A 682 3.69 58.07 29.76
CA VAL A 682 2.93 58.84 30.74
C VAL A 682 3.91 59.42 31.77
N LYS A 683 3.72 60.68 32.15
CA LYS A 683 4.46 61.44 33.19
C LYS A 683 5.93 61.80 32.88
N GLY A 684 6.10 62.71 31.93
CA GLY A 684 6.99 63.87 32.12
C GLY A 684 6.14 65.11 32.38
N ARG A 685 6.08 65.60 33.64
CA ARG A 685 5.45 66.90 33.93
C ARG A 685 6.48 68.01 33.73
N ASN A 686 6.12 69.06 33.01
CA ASN A 686 6.44 70.43 33.44
C ASN A 686 5.45 71.45 32.86
N ARG A 687 5.27 72.56 33.59
CA ARG A 687 4.45 73.71 33.20
C ARG A 687 5.38 74.90 32.99
N THR A 688 5.20 75.66 31.91
CA THR A 688 5.57 77.08 31.82
C THR A 688 4.50 77.80 31.00
N PHE A 689 4.36 79.11 31.23
CA PHE A 689 3.29 79.93 30.67
C PHE A 689 3.68 80.59 29.34
N SER A 690 2.67 81.09 28.61
CA SER A 690 2.85 82.01 27.49
C SER A 690 3.32 83.40 27.96
N SER A 691 4.10 84.09 27.13
CA SER A 691 4.20 85.56 27.10
C SER A 691 4.70 86.02 25.73
N ASP A 692 4.08 87.08 25.21
CA ASP A 692 4.53 87.80 24.01
C ASP A 692 5.77 88.67 24.25
N ARG A 693 6.23 89.31 23.15
CA ARG A 693 7.26 90.36 23.02
C ARG A 693 8.71 89.83 22.98
N LYS A 694 9.53 90.18 21.99
CA LYS A 694 9.50 91.32 21.05
C LYS A 694 9.59 90.90 19.59
#